data_AF-A0A8S2B1J0-F1
#
_entry.id   AF-A0A8S2B1J0-F1
#
_cell.length_a   1.000
_cell.length_b   1.000
_cell.length_c   1.000
_cell.angle_alpha   90.00
_cell.angle_beta   90.00
_cell.angle_gamma   90.00
#
_symmetry.space_group_name_H-M   'P 1'
#
loop_
_entity.id
_entity.type
_entity.pdbx_description
1 polymer ?
#
loop_
_entity_poly.entity_id
_entity_poly.type
_entity_poly.pdbx_seq_one_letter_code
_entity_poly.pdbx_strand_id
1 'polypeptide(L)'
;MVNLFLSEPKWNDVAHNSSNNINVILPLLNKLGSQIQSLVTHGARSEARLWLCSALSTISISPRKQLSIFMKLLRSKPRKMQFLSQLLTMMFEKRPRKLGSLLAKRSYILEKFFEGNPKRILEWFSEFAYDGGSDHKRGAKALAQFAFANRDICWEELEWRGKHGQSPAVVATKPHYLLDLDVQRTIENFLDNVPDFWSSNEFAESLKDGQILFLDTKFFIDLFIRFMYEEDMHDVWDVVEEFLREESFSSLTQHLLITLEERDLCRFLELLGNYFEPSIESWDSGDSSCWLGVVLSRYVDTESIDELLLLNSIINQGRQLLRLVRDENGNDEGELLKETMEEICRGLENDSSFYLILRELSKMKHIEVIKLLGLLSWTIHYRLSEECQTPDSWELLFRENGIEFRRSSDHSLLSYNGLSEESESDSDSRSHISKKRHKREKKKRRKKKKRAFDDDDDLGDDDLIGLHSISRSWLLSTDGFSATWTSVDLPEYIASIKTTVTEKESDINRLVKTILSNKNNRKKIIGLDTERVQKGRKLNKTVLLQLCDGDNCLIVQLPNEGEGEGEGEDDNLPLSLFNFLNLPEFTFVGIGINKTMIRLESEFGLTCKNVVEIGPATWNLTNMTADVKFRISTIVSTERPTNAILDDWEKFVLNKNQIKLAASNAYFAFGIGNILLDVFGF
;
A
#
# COMPACT_ATOMS: atom_id res chain seq x y z
N MET A 1 17.92 14.17 22.21
CA MET A 1 17.13 14.59 21.03
C MET A 1 15.88 13.72 20.84
N VAL A 2 15.96 12.38 20.90
CA VAL A 2 14.75 11.49 20.85
C VAL A 2 13.80 11.74 22.02
N ASN A 3 14.34 11.97 23.23
CA ASN A 3 13.56 12.43 24.39
C ASN A 3 12.69 13.69 24.14
N LEU A 4 13.03 14.56 23.18
CA LEU A 4 12.21 15.76 22.85
C LEU A 4 10.87 15.40 22.19
N PHE A 5 10.77 14.21 21.59
CA PHE A 5 9.58 13.72 20.88
C PHE A 5 8.80 12.68 21.69
N LEU A 6 9.45 12.03 22.66
CA LEU A 6 8.84 11.03 23.54
C LEU A 6 8.36 11.60 24.88
N SER A 7 8.75 12.84 25.21
CA SER A 7 8.35 13.50 26.47
C SER A 7 7.21 14.48 26.24
N GLU A 8 6.21 14.46 27.12
CA GLU A 8 5.12 15.44 27.10
C GLU A 8 5.69 16.86 27.34
N PRO A 9 5.43 17.83 26.45
CA PRO A 9 6.01 19.16 26.59
C PRO A 9 5.47 19.85 27.84
N LYS A 10 6.36 20.47 28.63
CA LYS A 10 5.97 21.28 29.79
C LYS A 10 5.65 22.71 29.33
N TRP A 11 4.38 23.08 29.31
CA TRP A 11 3.91 24.37 28.77
C TRP A 11 4.13 25.56 29.71
N ASN A 12 4.53 25.31 30.96
CA ASN A 12 4.67 26.33 31.99
C ASN A 12 6.14 26.62 32.30
N ASP A 13 6.47 27.91 32.26
CA ASP A 13 7.69 28.57 32.74
C ASP A 13 9.00 28.34 31.97
N VAL A 14 9.31 29.18 30.97
CA VAL A 14 10.57 29.97 30.94
C VAL A 14 10.36 31.26 30.13
N ALA A 15 10.47 32.38 30.83
CA ALA A 15 10.48 33.72 30.25
C ALA A 15 11.89 34.15 29.75
N HIS A 16 11.88 34.85 28.62
CA HIS A 16 12.77 35.97 28.24
C HIS A 16 14.26 35.84 27.83
N ASN A 17 14.95 34.69 27.84
CA ASN A 17 16.37 34.65 27.42
C ASN A 17 16.76 33.69 26.28
N SER A 18 15.80 33.08 25.59
CA SER A 18 16.05 32.00 24.62
C SER A 18 15.76 32.34 23.15
N SER A 19 15.66 33.62 22.78
CA SER A 19 15.44 34.04 21.38
C SER A 19 16.66 33.83 20.46
N ASN A 20 17.86 33.67 21.01
CA ASN A 20 19.09 33.57 20.22
C ASN A 20 19.23 32.25 19.45
N ASN A 21 18.78 31.12 19.98
CA ASN A 21 18.97 29.82 19.31
C ASN A 21 18.08 29.65 18.06
N ILE A 22 16.88 30.25 18.05
CA ILE A 22 15.96 30.19 16.90
C ILE A 22 16.54 30.94 15.69
N ASN A 23 17.13 32.11 15.94
CA ASN A 23 17.79 32.93 14.92
C ASN A 23 19.01 32.24 14.29
N VAL A 24 19.50 31.15 14.89
CA VAL A 24 20.59 30.32 14.37
C VAL A 24 20.06 29.07 13.67
N ILE A 25 19.07 28.37 14.25
CA ILE A 25 18.59 27.09 13.71
C ILE A 25 17.76 27.26 12.42
N LEU A 26 16.88 28.28 12.34
CA LEU A 26 16.06 28.49 11.14
C LEU A 26 16.89 28.77 9.87
N PRO A 27 17.93 29.65 9.90
CA PRO A 27 18.85 29.80 8.77
C PRO A 27 19.58 28.51 8.41
N LEU A 28 20.00 27.72 9.39
CA LEU A 28 20.68 26.45 9.14
C LEU A 28 19.77 25.42 8.48
N LEU A 29 18.50 25.30 8.92
CA LEU A 29 17.51 24.43 8.26
C LEU A 29 17.25 24.88 6.83
N ASN A 30 17.16 26.18 6.57
CA ASN A 30 17.01 26.69 5.21
C ASN A 30 18.25 26.39 4.35
N LYS A 31 19.46 26.56 4.90
CA LYS A 31 20.72 26.18 4.24
C LYS A 31 20.74 24.69 3.90
N LEU A 32 20.37 23.83 4.85
CA LEU A 32 20.23 22.39 4.65
C LEU A 32 19.24 22.07 3.52
N GLY A 33 18.07 22.72 3.54
CA GLY A 33 17.05 22.56 2.50
C GLY A 33 17.59 22.91 1.11
N SER A 34 18.37 23.99 0.97
CA SER A 34 19.01 24.35 -0.30
C SER A 34 20.07 23.35 -0.76
N GLN A 35 20.86 22.78 0.17
CA GLN A 35 21.85 21.75 -0.15
C GLN A 35 21.18 20.46 -0.63
N ILE A 36 20.17 19.97 0.10
CA ILE A 36 19.38 18.80 -0.29
C ILE A 36 18.70 19.05 -1.65
N GLN A 37 18.13 20.24 -1.84
CA GLN A 37 17.51 20.60 -3.11
C GLN A 37 18.52 20.53 -4.25
N SER A 38 19.74 21.05 -4.08
CA SER A 38 20.81 20.97 -5.09
C SER A 38 21.13 19.52 -5.46
N LEU A 39 21.29 18.64 -4.47
CA LEU A 39 21.57 17.22 -4.68
C LEU A 39 20.43 16.52 -5.44
N VAL A 40 19.19 16.77 -5.03
CA VAL A 40 17.98 16.19 -5.64
C VAL A 40 17.78 16.71 -7.07
N THR A 41 18.09 17.98 -7.34
CA THR A 41 17.83 18.60 -8.66
C THR A 41 18.95 18.38 -9.67
N HIS A 42 20.22 18.31 -9.24
CA HIS A 42 21.37 18.15 -10.14
C HIS A 42 21.92 16.72 -10.18
N GLY A 43 21.88 15.98 -9.07
CA GLY A 43 22.43 14.62 -8.96
C GLY A 43 21.42 13.49 -9.22
N ALA A 44 20.19 13.61 -8.70
CA ALA A 44 19.21 12.51 -8.69
C ALA A 44 17.81 12.88 -9.21
N ARG A 45 17.72 13.80 -10.18
CA ARG A 45 16.43 14.35 -10.63
C ARG A 45 15.46 13.30 -11.16
N SER A 46 15.95 12.33 -11.93
CA SER A 46 15.13 11.25 -12.48
C SER A 46 14.55 10.36 -11.37
N GLU A 47 15.36 10.02 -10.38
CA GLU A 47 14.95 9.20 -9.23
C GLU A 47 13.93 9.95 -8.35
N ALA A 48 14.19 11.22 -8.07
CA ALA A 48 13.26 12.08 -7.33
C ALA A 48 11.88 12.20 -8.02
N ARG A 49 11.87 12.26 -9.35
CA ARG A 49 10.62 12.24 -10.13
C ARG A 49 9.87 10.92 -9.98
N LEU A 50 10.58 9.78 -9.98
CA LEU A 50 9.97 8.47 -9.75
C LEU A 50 9.36 8.38 -8.35
N TRP A 51 10.09 8.85 -7.34
CA TRP A 51 9.58 8.91 -5.97
C TRP A 51 8.31 9.77 -5.86
N LEU A 52 8.26 10.90 -6.57
CA LEU A 52 7.06 11.74 -6.60
C LEU A 52 5.89 11.03 -7.28
N CYS A 53 6.12 10.36 -8.41
CA CYS A 53 5.09 9.56 -9.08
C CYS A 53 4.55 8.44 -8.17
N SER A 54 5.43 7.79 -7.41
CA SER A 54 5.05 6.79 -6.41
C SER A 54 4.20 7.40 -5.29
N ALA A 55 4.59 8.55 -4.74
CA ALA A 55 3.80 9.25 -3.73
C ALA A 55 2.42 9.66 -4.25
N LEU A 56 2.34 10.20 -5.47
CA LEU A 56 1.06 10.57 -6.10
C LEU A 56 0.13 9.36 -6.27
N SER A 57 0.68 8.14 -6.41
CA SER A 57 -0.12 6.93 -6.54
C SER A 57 -0.89 6.53 -5.28
N THR A 58 -0.55 7.14 -4.13
CA THR A 58 -1.24 6.92 -2.85
C THR A 58 -2.46 7.83 -2.67
N ILE A 59 -2.60 8.87 -3.49
CA ILE A 59 -3.71 9.83 -3.41
C ILE A 59 -5.03 9.15 -3.77
N SER A 60 -6.06 9.41 -2.96
CA SER A 60 -7.43 9.02 -3.25
C SER A 60 -8.15 10.08 -4.09
N ILE A 61 -8.70 9.68 -5.24
CA ILE A 61 -9.47 10.56 -6.12
C ILE A 61 -10.66 9.83 -6.74
N SER A 62 -11.80 10.52 -6.87
CA SER A 62 -12.98 9.93 -7.49
C SER A 62 -12.76 9.61 -8.98
N PRO A 63 -13.35 8.53 -9.52
CA PRO A 63 -13.21 8.15 -10.94
C PRO A 63 -13.57 9.26 -11.93
N ARG A 64 -14.53 10.13 -11.60
CA ARG A 64 -14.93 11.27 -12.45
C ARG A 64 -13.84 12.33 -12.57
N LYS A 65 -13.20 12.66 -11.45
CA LYS A 65 -12.09 13.65 -11.41
C LYS A 65 -10.85 13.08 -12.11
N GLN A 66 -10.51 11.82 -11.84
CA GLN A 66 -9.44 11.08 -12.53
C GLN A 66 -9.61 11.12 -14.05
N LEU A 67 -10.79 10.72 -14.55
CA LEU A 67 -11.11 10.75 -15.98
C LEU A 67 -10.90 12.15 -16.55
N SER A 68 -11.39 13.19 -15.87
CA SER A 68 -11.22 14.58 -16.34
C SER A 68 -9.75 14.99 -16.45
N ILE A 69 -8.88 14.60 -15.52
CA ILE A 69 -7.46 14.97 -15.54
C ILE A 69 -6.77 14.30 -16.73
N PHE A 70 -6.86 12.97 -16.84
CA PHE A 70 -6.19 12.22 -17.90
C PHE A 70 -6.74 12.56 -19.29
N MET A 71 -8.04 12.83 -19.43
CA MET A 71 -8.61 13.28 -20.71
C MET A 71 -8.14 14.67 -21.12
N LYS A 72 -7.95 15.59 -20.17
CA LYS A 72 -7.36 16.91 -20.46
C LYS A 72 -5.91 16.77 -20.95
N LEU A 73 -5.12 15.87 -20.36
CA LEU A 73 -3.78 15.55 -20.85
C LEU A 73 -3.80 14.93 -22.25
N LEU A 74 -4.64 13.91 -22.46
CA LEU A 74 -4.79 13.23 -23.76
C LEU A 74 -5.16 14.20 -24.89
N ARG A 75 -6.07 15.13 -24.64
CA ARG A 75 -6.56 16.06 -25.67
C ARG A 75 -5.67 17.30 -25.84
N SER A 76 -4.66 17.49 -24.98
CA SER A 76 -3.77 18.65 -25.03
C SER A 76 -2.77 18.57 -26.20
N LYS A 77 -2.32 19.74 -26.69
CA LYS A 77 -1.30 19.86 -27.75
C LYS A 77 0.02 20.42 -27.17
N PRO A 78 1.20 19.96 -27.62
CA PRO A 78 1.44 18.86 -28.56
C PRO A 78 1.02 17.50 -27.99
N ARG A 79 0.82 16.50 -28.87
CA ARG A 79 0.38 15.15 -28.46
C ARG A 79 1.52 14.45 -27.72
N LYS A 80 1.21 13.85 -26.57
CA LYS A 80 2.15 13.14 -25.73
C LYS A 80 2.27 11.70 -26.21
N MET A 81 3.07 11.48 -27.26
CA MET A 81 3.14 10.17 -27.93
C MET A 81 3.57 9.05 -27.00
N GLN A 82 4.57 9.29 -26.12
CA GLN A 82 5.01 8.28 -25.15
C GLN A 82 3.91 7.91 -24.14
N PHE A 83 3.22 8.92 -23.60
CA PHE A 83 2.06 8.73 -22.73
C PHE A 83 0.93 7.94 -23.42
N LEU A 84 0.64 8.27 -24.68
CA LEU A 84 -0.39 7.60 -25.49
C LEU A 84 -0.04 6.14 -25.76
N SER A 85 1.20 5.88 -26.20
CA SER A 85 1.70 4.53 -26.43
C SER A 85 1.61 3.70 -25.15
N GLN A 86 2.01 4.26 -24.01
CA GLN A 86 1.94 3.56 -22.73
C GLN A 86 0.50 3.27 -22.29
N LEU A 87 -0.41 4.23 -22.46
CA LEU A 87 -1.83 4.02 -22.17
C LEU A 87 -2.42 2.89 -23.02
N LEU A 88 -2.16 2.90 -24.33
CA LEU A 88 -2.64 1.85 -25.23
C LEU A 88 -2.03 0.49 -24.90
N THR A 89 -0.73 0.42 -24.58
CA THR A 89 -0.08 -0.81 -24.10
C THR A 89 -0.79 -1.35 -22.86
N MET A 90 -1.07 -0.51 -21.87
CA MET A 90 -1.81 -0.93 -20.67
C MET A 90 -3.21 -1.45 -21.01
N MET A 91 -3.90 -0.83 -21.97
CA MET A 91 -5.21 -1.30 -22.42
C MET A 91 -5.11 -2.64 -23.16
N PHE A 92 -4.05 -2.88 -23.94
CA PHE A 92 -3.82 -4.15 -24.62
C PHE A 92 -3.61 -5.26 -23.59
N GLU A 93 -2.80 -5.02 -22.56
CA GLU A 93 -2.51 -5.99 -21.50
C GLU A 93 -3.71 -6.27 -20.60
N LYS A 94 -4.40 -5.21 -20.14
CA LYS A 94 -5.47 -5.34 -19.13
C LYS A 94 -6.86 -5.59 -19.73
N ARG A 95 -7.14 -5.06 -20.92
CA ARG A 95 -8.47 -5.13 -21.57
C ARG A 95 -8.40 -5.51 -23.07
N PRO A 96 -7.65 -6.56 -23.46
CA PRO A 96 -7.46 -6.90 -24.88
C PRO A 96 -8.78 -7.16 -25.61
N ARG A 97 -9.76 -7.80 -24.94
CA ARG A 97 -11.05 -8.13 -25.54
C ARG A 97 -11.89 -6.92 -25.97
N LYS A 98 -11.82 -5.80 -25.22
CA LYS A 98 -12.58 -4.59 -25.55
C LYS A 98 -12.06 -3.99 -26.86
N LEU A 99 -10.74 -3.88 -26.99
CA LEU A 99 -10.08 -3.36 -28.19
C LEU A 99 -10.14 -4.35 -29.36
N GLY A 100 -10.01 -5.65 -29.11
CA GLY A 100 -10.22 -6.71 -30.10
C GLY A 100 -11.63 -6.66 -30.68
N SER A 101 -12.65 -6.41 -29.86
CA SER A 101 -14.04 -6.24 -30.31
C SER A 101 -14.25 -4.98 -31.16
N LEU A 102 -13.53 -3.88 -30.88
CA LEU A 102 -13.54 -2.69 -31.73
C LEU A 102 -12.88 -2.93 -33.08
N LEU A 103 -11.77 -3.68 -33.07
CA LEU A 103 -11.06 -4.07 -34.28
C LEU A 103 -11.88 -5.06 -35.13
N ALA A 104 -12.62 -5.98 -34.50
CA ALA A 104 -13.50 -6.93 -35.15
C ALA A 104 -14.58 -6.27 -36.03
N LYS A 105 -15.12 -5.12 -35.60
CA LYS A 105 -16.07 -4.33 -36.41
C LYS A 105 -15.46 -3.76 -37.69
N ARG A 106 -14.12 -3.75 -37.79
CA ARG A 106 -13.33 -3.16 -38.88
C ARG A 106 -12.24 -4.13 -39.34
N SER A 107 -12.56 -5.42 -39.31
CA SER A 107 -11.61 -6.50 -39.60
C SER A 107 -10.94 -6.36 -40.97
N TYR A 108 -11.63 -5.74 -41.93
CA TYR A 108 -11.14 -5.47 -43.29
C TYR A 108 -9.82 -4.69 -43.32
N ILE A 109 -9.51 -3.87 -42.30
CA ILE A 109 -8.26 -3.09 -42.25
C ILE A 109 -7.04 -4.02 -42.13
N LEU A 110 -7.23 -5.23 -41.61
CA LEU A 110 -6.15 -6.19 -41.41
C LEU A 110 -5.69 -6.90 -42.68
N GLU A 111 -6.41 -6.76 -43.79
CA GLU A 111 -5.92 -7.18 -45.12
C GLU A 111 -4.51 -6.60 -45.37
N LYS A 112 -4.37 -5.28 -45.23
CA LYS A 112 -3.08 -4.57 -45.33
C LYS A 112 -2.08 -4.89 -44.23
N PHE A 113 -2.54 -5.44 -43.11
CA PHE A 113 -1.65 -5.83 -42.01
C PHE A 113 -0.89 -7.12 -42.34
N PHE A 114 -1.55 -8.05 -43.05
CA PHE A 114 -0.96 -9.32 -43.47
C PHE A 114 -0.27 -9.24 -44.84
N GLU A 115 -0.69 -8.31 -45.70
CA GLU A 115 -0.12 -8.08 -47.03
C GLU A 115 1.42 -7.96 -47.00
N GLY A 116 2.10 -8.83 -47.76
CA GLY A 116 3.56 -8.85 -47.89
C GLY A 116 4.34 -9.24 -46.63
N ASN A 117 3.68 -9.75 -45.57
CA ASN A 117 4.33 -10.08 -44.31
C ASN A 117 4.14 -11.56 -43.90
N PRO A 118 5.02 -12.47 -44.37
CA PRO A 118 4.87 -13.90 -44.16
C PRO A 118 4.94 -14.29 -42.67
N LYS A 119 5.70 -13.55 -41.86
CA LYS A 119 5.81 -13.81 -40.43
C LYS A 119 4.46 -13.64 -39.73
N ARG A 120 3.78 -12.50 -39.94
CA ARG A 120 2.45 -12.22 -39.36
C ARG A 120 1.42 -13.25 -39.81
N ILE A 121 1.45 -13.63 -41.09
CA ILE A 121 0.58 -14.65 -41.66
C ILE A 121 0.77 -15.99 -40.92
N LEU A 122 2.00 -16.48 -40.85
CA LEU A 122 2.30 -17.77 -40.23
C LEU A 122 1.96 -17.77 -38.73
N GLU A 123 2.25 -16.71 -38.00
CA GLU A 123 1.93 -16.63 -36.56
C GLU A 123 0.43 -16.63 -36.28
N TRP A 124 -0.40 -16.04 -37.16
CA TRP A 124 -1.85 -15.96 -36.92
C TRP A 124 -2.65 -17.14 -37.47
N PHE A 125 -2.25 -17.69 -38.62
CA PHE A 125 -3.04 -18.66 -39.38
C PHE A 125 -2.56 -20.11 -39.29
N SER A 126 -1.45 -20.42 -38.61
CA SER A 126 -0.88 -21.79 -38.60
C SER A 126 -1.44 -22.72 -37.51
N GLU A 127 -2.20 -22.23 -36.54
CA GLU A 127 -2.66 -23.03 -35.38
C GLU A 127 -3.86 -23.94 -35.70
N PHE A 128 -3.68 -24.89 -36.62
CA PHE A 128 -4.65 -25.95 -36.90
C PHE A 128 -4.57 -27.09 -35.88
N ALA A 129 -5.71 -27.71 -35.55
CA ALA A 129 -5.81 -28.79 -34.58
C ALA A 129 -5.87 -30.16 -35.26
N TYR A 130 -5.37 -31.18 -34.56
CA TYR A 130 -5.31 -32.57 -35.04
C TYR A 130 -6.68 -33.27 -35.01
N ASP A 131 -7.52 -32.91 -34.03
CA ASP A 131 -8.73 -33.68 -33.68
C ASP A 131 -10.02 -33.15 -34.33
N GLY A 132 -9.90 -32.10 -35.14
CA GLY A 132 -10.93 -31.67 -36.08
C GLY A 132 -11.83 -30.53 -35.61
N GLY A 133 -11.72 -29.39 -36.31
CA GLY A 133 -12.76 -28.35 -36.39
C GLY A 133 -12.91 -27.42 -35.18
N SER A 134 -13.21 -27.95 -33.99
CA SER A 134 -13.54 -27.13 -32.81
C SER A 134 -12.34 -26.46 -32.17
N ASP A 135 -11.17 -27.08 -32.33
CA ASP A 135 -9.95 -26.74 -31.59
C ASP A 135 -8.96 -25.90 -32.41
N HIS A 136 -9.28 -25.59 -33.67
CA HIS A 136 -8.54 -24.59 -34.43
C HIS A 136 -8.53 -23.27 -33.64
N LYS A 137 -7.38 -22.59 -33.63
CA LYS A 137 -7.25 -21.32 -32.92
C LYS A 137 -7.20 -20.15 -33.88
N ARG A 138 -7.71 -18.99 -33.43
CA ARG A 138 -7.49 -17.68 -34.06
C ARG A 138 -7.76 -17.68 -35.57
N GLY A 139 -6.77 -17.26 -36.37
CA GLY A 139 -6.88 -17.16 -37.82
C GLY A 139 -7.09 -18.51 -38.51
N ALA A 140 -6.50 -19.59 -38.01
CA ALA A 140 -6.70 -20.93 -38.57
C ALA A 140 -8.17 -21.37 -38.49
N LYS A 141 -8.84 -21.04 -37.37
CA LYS A 141 -10.27 -21.28 -37.18
C LYS A 141 -11.12 -20.48 -38.17
N ALA A 142 -10.82 -19.18 -38.29
CA ALA A 142 -11.53 -18.31 -39.23
C ALA A 142 -11.38 -18.82 -40.68
N LEU A 143 -10.16 -19.16 -41.09
CA LEU A 143 -9.87 -19.66 -42.44
C LEU A 143 -10.63 -20.96 -42.72
N ALA A 144 -10.56 -21.93 -41.80
CA ALA A 144 -11.26 -23.21 -41.95
C ALA A 144 -12.78 -23.01 -42.06
N GLN A 145 -13.37 -22.23 -41.15
CA GLN A 145 -14.82 -21.99 -41.13
C GLN A 145 -15.30 -21.27 -42.39
N PHE A 146 -14.59 -20.22 -42.80
CA PHE A 146 -14.94 -19.46 -43.99
C PHE A 146 -14.79 -20.28 -45.27
N ALA A 147 -13.71 -21.05 -45.41
CA ALA A 147 -13.49 -21.93 -46.56
C ALA A 147 -14.56 -23.02 -46.66
N PHE A 148 -15.01 -23.57 -45.53
CA PHE A 148 -16.10 -24.55 -45.51
C PHE A 148 -17.48 -23.95 -45.81
N ALA A 149 -17.71 -22.69 -45.47
CA ALA A 149 -18.95 -21.98 -45.76
C ALA A 149 -19.04 -21.57 -47.24
N ASN A 150 -17.92 -21.11 -47.82
CA ASN A 150 -17.84 -20.55 -49.18
C ASN A 150 -16.99 -21.43 -50.10
N ARG A 151 -17.34 -22.72 -50.19
CA ARG A 151 -16.52 -23.77 -50.85
C ARG A 151 -16.32 -23.55 -52.34
N ASP A 152 -17.30 -22.94 -52.98
CA ASP A 152 -17.31 -22.64 -54.41
C ASP A 152 -16.25 -21.61 -54.80
N ILE A 153 -15.88 -20.72 -53.88
CA ILE A 153 -14.90 -19.65 -54.11
C ILE A 153 -13.56 -20.00 -53.46
N CYS A 154 -13.58 -20.46 -52.21
CA CYS A 154 -12.36 -20.57 -51.40
C CYS A 154 -11.51 -21.79 -51.72
N TRP A 155 -12.11 -22.88 -52.21
CA TRP A 155 -11.43 -24.18 -52.21
C TRP A 155 -10.36 -24.31 -53.29
N GLU A 156 -10.51 -23.58 -54.39
CA GLU A 156 -9.49 -23.50 -55.45
C GLU A 156 -8.30 -22.64 -55.02
N GLU A 157 -8.49 -21.76 -54.04
CA GLU A 157 -7.46 -20.87 -53.50
C GLU A 157 -6.62 -21.51 -52.38
N LEU A 158 -7.02 -22.69 -51.87
CA LEU A 158 -6.27 -23.43 -50.86
C LEU A 158 -5.06 -24.16 -51.48
N GLU A 159 -3.86 -23.84 -50.98
CA GLU A 159 -2.61 -24.43 -51.47
C GLU A 159 -2.11 -25.52 -50.52
N TRP A 160 -1.73 -26.67 -51.07
CA TRP A 160 -1.37 -27.86 -50.31
C TRP A 160 0.11 -28.18 -50.48
N ARG A 161 0.80 -28.56 -49.39
CA ARG A 161 2.22 -28.94 -49.43
C ARG A 161 2.47 -30.25 -50.20
N GLY A 162 1.43 -31.07 -50.39
CA GLY A 162 1.48 -32.36 -51.09
C GLY A 162 1.20 -32.27 -52.59
N LYS A 163 1.41 -33.38 -53.33
CA LYS A 163 1.21 -33.43 -54.79
C LYS A 163 -0.24 -33.30 -55.26
N HIS A 164 -1.21 -33.52 -54.37
CA HIS A 164 -2.63 -33.49 -54.69
C HIS A 164 -3.38 -32.71 -53.60
N GLY A 165 -4.23 -31.78 -54.01
CA GLY A 165 -5.15 -31.09 -53.11
C GLY A 165 -6.21 -32.02 -52.56
N GLN A 166 -6.78 -31.68 -51.40
CA GLN A 166 -7.82 -32.46 -50.75
C GLN A 166 -9.20 -31.91 -51.10
N SER A 167 -10.15 -32.78 -51.44
CA SER A 167 -11.51 -32.34 -51.78
C SER A 167 -12.28 -31.90 -50.53
N PRO A 168 -13.27 -30.98 -50.65
CA PRO A 168 -14.03 -30.50 -49.50
C PRO A 168 -14.69 -31.60 -48.68
N ALA A 169 -15.20 -32.65 -49.34
CA ALA A 169 -15.81 -33.79 -48.67
C ALA A 169 -14.80 -34.60 -47.84
N VAL A 170 -13.57 -34.73 -48.33
CA VAL A 170 -12.50 -35.44 -47.61
C VAL A 170 -12.08 -34.63 -46.38
N VAL A 171 -11.85 -33.32 -46.52
CA VAL A 171 -11.43 -32.48 -45.39
C VAL A 171 -12.55 -32.34 -44.36
N ALA A 172 -13.82 -32.29 -44.78
CA ALA A 172 -14.96 -32.27 -43.85
C ALA A 172 -15.03 -33.53 -42.97
N THR A 173 -14.65 -34.70 -43.51
CA THR A 173 -14.62 -35.97 -42.75
C THR A 173 -13.30 -36.18 -42.00
N LYS A 174 -12.22 -35.52 -42.44
CA LYS A 174 -10.86 -35.62 -41.88
C LYS A 174 -10.22 -34.23 -41.81
N PRO A 175 -10.57 -33.40 -40.81
CA PRO A 175 -10.13 -32.01 -40.81
C PRO A 175 -8.63 -31.82 -40.51
N HIS A 176 -7.94 -32.86 -40.02
CA HIS A 176 -6.48 -32.84 -39.84
C HIS A 176 -5.72 -32.58 -41.14
N TYR A 177 -6.31 -32.82 -42.31
CA TYR A 177 -5.68 -32.45 -43.58
C TYR A 177 -5.36 -30.97 -43.68
N LEU A 178 -6.06 -30.08 -42.97
CA LEU A 178 -5.73 -28.65 -42.92
C LEU A 178 -4.31 -28.38 -42.39
N LEU A 179 -3.68 -29.32 -41.67
CA LEU A 179 -2.27 -29.23 -41.26
C LEU A 179 -1.30 -29.30 -42.45
N ASP A 180 -1.73 -29.85 -43.58
CA ASP A 180 -0.93 -29.99 -44.80
C ASP A 180 -1.03 -28.74 -45.70
N LEU A 181 -1.75 -27.70 -45.27
CA LEU A 181 -1.84 -26.44 -46.02
C LEU A 181 -0.49 -25.71 -46.05
N ASP A 182 -0.19 -25.14 -47.22
CA ASP A 182 0.75 -24.04 -47.32
C ASP A 182 0.02 -22.76 -46.90
N VAL A 183 0.06 -22.49 -45.58
CA VAL A 183 -0.64 -21.37 -44.95
C VAL A 183 -0.23 -20.03 -45.55
N GLN A 184 1.06 -19.84 -45.84
CA GLN A 184 1.53 -18.58 -46.39
C GLN A 184 0.90 -18.35 -47.77
N ARG A 185 1.06 -19.32 -48.68
CA ARG A 185 0.58 -19.20 -50.05
C ARG A 185 -0.95 -19.14 -50.12
N THR A 186 -1.63 -19.88 -49.25
CA THR A 186 -3.09 -19.84 -49.13
C THR A 186 -3.57 -18.43 -48.73
N ILE A 187 -2.92 -17.80 -47.74
CA ILE A 187 -3.32 -16.45 -47.32
C ILE A 187 -2.93 -15.40 -48.37
N GLU A 188 -1.81 -15.57 -49.07
CA GLU A 188 -1.46 -14.73 -50.24
C GLU A 188 -2.56 -14.82 -51.32
N ASN A 189 -3.03 -16.02 -51.66
CA ASN A 189 -4.18 -16.19 -52.56
C ASN A 189 -5.46 -15.53 -52.03
N PHE A 190 -5.73 -15.61 -50.72
CA PHE A 190 -6.91 -14.95 -50.12
C PHE A 190 -6.82 -13.43 -50.12
N LEU A 191 -5.62 -12.86 -50.01
CA LEU A 191 -5.40 -11.41 -50.17
C LEU A 191 -5.74 -10.96 -51.60
N ASP A 192 -5.35 -11.74 -52.61
CA ASP A 192 -5.54 -11.37 -54.01
C ASP A 192 -6.94 -11.71 -54.54
N ASN A 193 -7.49 -12.86 -54.16
CA ASN A 193 -8.65 -13.48 -54.82
C ASN A 193 -9.90 -13.59 -53.94
N VAL A 194 -9.79 -13.39 -52.61
CA VAL A 194 -10.90 -13.62 -51.66
C VAL A 194 -11.09 -12.43 -50.68
N PRO A 195 -11.41 -11.23 -51.18
CA PRO A 195 -11.54 -10.03 -50.33
C PRO A 195 -12.65 -10.13 -49.28
N ASP A 196 -13.70 -10.92 -49.55
CA ASP A 196 -14.83 -11.12 -48.65
C ASP A 196 -14.43 -11.77 -47.32
N PHE A 197 -13.32 -12.52 -47.29
CA PHE A 197 -12.79 -13.13 -46.07
C PHE A 197 -12.47 -12.06 -45.00
N TRP A 198 -11.85 -10.96 -45.40
CA TRP A 198 -11.38 -9.92 -44.46
C TRP A 198 -12.53 -9.12 -43.82
N SER A 199 -13.71 -9.14 -44.44
CA SER A 199 -14.94 -8.53 -43.91
C SER A 199 -15.92 -9.55 -43.32
N SER A 200 -15.52 -10.82 -43.24
CA SER A 200 -16.38 -11.92 -42.80
C SER A 200 -16.61 -11.95 -41.28
N ASN A 201 -17.70 -12.58 -40.87
CA ASN A 201 -17.99 -12.79 -39.44
C ASN A 201 -16.99 -13.76 -38.81
N GLU A 202 -16.54 -14.77 -39.56
CA GLU A 202 -15.57 -15.77 -39.13
C GLU A 202 -14.24 -15.12 -38.76
N PHE A 203 -13.74 -14.23 -39.62
CA PHE A 203 -12.52 -13.50 -39.35
C PHE A 203 -12.72 -12.48 -38.23
N ALA A 204 -13.80 -11.70 -38.23
CA ALA A 204 -14.11 -10.75 -37.16
C ALA A 204 -14.20 -11.42 -35.77
N GLU A 205 -14.82 -12.61 -35.68
CA GLU A 205 -14.92 -13.37 -34.42
C GLU A 205 -13.55 -13.77 -33.88
N SER A 206 -12.60 -14.10 -34.77
CA SER A 206 -11.23 -14.46 -34.37
C SER A 206 -10.44 -13.33 -33.72
N LEU A 207 -10.87 -12.07 -33.89
CA LEU A 207 -10.20 -10.87 -33.38
C LEU A 207 -10.71 -10.43 -32.00
N LYS A 208 -11.91 -10.88 -31.60
CA LYS A 208 -12.61 -10.39 -30.39
C LYS A 208 -11.86 -10.66 -29.09
N ASP A 209 -11.00 -11.66 -29.05
CA ASP A 209 -10.19 -11.97 -27.87
C ASP A 209 -9.04 -10.98 -27.64
N GLY A 210 -8.71 -10.17 -28.66
CA GLY A 210 -7.64 -9.17 -28.65
C GLY A 210 -6.22 -9.75 -28.77
N GLN A 211 -6.06 -11.05 -29.03
CA GLN A 211 -4.75 -11.69 -29.13
C GLN A 211 -3.93 -11.16 -30.30
N ILE A 212 -4.59 -10.72 -31.37
CA ILE A 212 -3.92 -10.15 -32.54
C ILE A 212 -3.10 -8.90 -32.19
N LEU A 213 -3.49 -8.15 -31.15
CA LEU A 213 -2.84 -6.90 -30.73
C LEU A 213 -1.37 -7.12 -30.33
N PHE A 214 -1.02 -8.35 -29.93
CA PHE A 214 0.32 -8.72 -29.48
C PHE A 214 1.23 -9.26 -30.59
N LEU A 215 0.70 -9.53 -31.80
CA LEU A 215 1.53 -9.94 -32.94
C LEU A 215 2.48 -8.82 -33.37
N ASP A 216 1.97 -7.57 -33.35
CA ASP A 216 2.75 -6.38 -33.64
C ASP A 216 2.16 -5.19 -32.86
N THR A 217 2.52 -5.12 -31.58
CA THR A 217 2.04 -4.08 -30.66
C THR A 217 2.26 -2.68 -31.21
N LYS A 218 3.38 -2.44 -31.90
CA LYS A 218 3.70 -1.12 -32.46
C LYS A 218 2.73 -0.73 -33.57
N PHE A 219 2.47 -1.64 -34.52
CA PHE A 219 1.49 -1.41 -35.57
C PHE A 219 0.11 -1.07 -34.99
N PHE A 220 -0.33 -1.82 -33.97
CA PHE A 220 -1.64 -1.59 -33.37
C PHE A 220 -1.70 -0.29 -32.56
N ILE A 221 -0.63 0.09 -31.86
CA ILE A 221 -0.56 1.41 -31.22
C ILE A 221 -0.73 2.52 -32.25
N ASP A 222 0.03 2.47 -33.36
CA ASP A 222 -0.06 3.46 -34.42
C ASP A 222 -1.46 3.49 -35.07
N LEU A 223 -2.08 2.32 -35.27
CA LEU A 223 -3.44 2.19 -35.77
C LEU A 223 -4.47 2.82 -34.83
N PHE A 224 -4.41 2.55 -33.52
CA PHE A 224 -5.33 3.12 -32.55
C PHE A 224 -5.12 4.63 -32.37
N ILE A 225 -3.88 5.13 -32.46
CA ILE A 225 -3.60 6.56 -32.48
C ILE A 225 -4.26 7.22 -33.70
N ARG A 226 -4.18 6.60 -34.88
CA ARG A 226 -4.89 7.07 -36.07
C ARG A 226 -6.40 7.13 -35.85
N PHE A 227 -6.99 6.06 -35.30
CA PHE A 227 -8.42 6.05 -34.97
C PHE A 227 -8.83 7.15 -34.01
N MET A 228 -8.02 7.42 -32.98
CA MET A 228 -8.34 8.45 -31.99
C MET A 228 -8.21 9.87 -32.53
N TYR A 229 -7.22 10.15 -33.38
CA TYR A 229 -6.81 11.53 -33.65
C TYR A 229 -6.85 11.97 -35.11
N GLU A 230 -6.85 11.04 -36.05
CA GLU A 230 -7.02 11.35 -37.48
C GLU A 230 -8.47 11.09 -37.90
N GLU A 231 -9.04 9.98 -37.44
CA GLU A 231 -10.42 9.58 -37.76
C GLU A 231 -11.44 10.01 -36.70
N ASP A 232 -10.98 10.44 -35.51
CA ASP A 232 -11.79 10.89 -34.36
C ASP A 232 -12.96 9.95 -34.00
N MET A 233 -12.64 8.66 -33.91
CA MET A 233 -13.63 7.60 -33.76
C MET A 233 -14.21 7.57 -32.33
N HIS A 234 -15.51 7.84 -32.22
CA HIS A 234 -16.21 7.95 -30.93
C HIS A 234 -16.15 6.65 -30.10
N ASP A 235 -16.29 5.48 -30.73
CA ASP A 235 -16.30 4.20 -30.01
C ASP A 235 -14.92 3.82 -29.46
N VAL A 236 -13.84 4.30 -30.07
CA VAL A 236 -12.47 4.16 -29.54
C VAL A 236 -12.29 5.08 -28.32
N TRP A 237 -12.74 6.34 -28.42
CA TRP A 237 -12.73 7.27 -27.30
C TRP A 237 -13.56 6.76 -26.11
N ASP A 238 -14.72 6.16 -26.35
CA ASP A 238 -15.56 5.57 -25.30
C ASP A 238 -14.82 4.48 -24.52
N VAL A 239 -14.09 3.60 -25.20
CA VAL A 239 -13.30 2.54 -24.55
C VAL A 239 -12.12 3.11 -23.77
N VAL A 240 -11.48 4.18 -24.26
CA VAL A 240 -10.44 4.90 -23.52
C VAL A 240 -11.01 5.57 -22.26
N GLU A 241 -12.15 6.24 -22.38
CA GLU A 241 -12.81 6.90 -21.24
C GLU A 241 -13.31 5.88 -20.20
N GLU A 242 -13.83 4.75 -20.64
CA GLU A 242 -14.24 3.65 -19.78
C GLU A 242 -13.03 3.06 -19.05
N PHE A 243 -11.92 2.79 -19.76
CA PHE A 243 -10.69 2.28 -19.15
C PHE A 243 -10.13 3.25 -18.10
N LEU A 244 -10.02 4.54 -18.43
CA LEU A 244 -9.56 5.56 -17.50
C LEU A 244 -10.49 5.78 -16.31
N ARG A 245 -11.74 5.33 -16.37
CA ARG A 245 -12.70 5.41 -15.26
C ARG A 245 -12.64 4.18 -14.37
N GLU A 246 -12.45 3.00 -14.96
CA GLU A 246 -12.43 1.71 -14.25
C GLU A 246 -11.07 1.41 -13.60
N GLU A 247 -9.98 1.81 -14.24
CA GLU A 247 -8.63 1.52 -13.75
C GLU A 247 -8.30 2.33 -12.49
N SER A 248 -7.55 1.73 -11.57
CA SER A 248 -7.18 2.40 -10.31
C SER A 248 -6.27 3.61 -10.56
N PHE A 249 -6.47 4.70 -9.80
CA PHE A 249 -5.61 5.88 -9.88
C PHE A 249 -4.14 5.54 -9.64
N SER A 250 -3.88 4.65 -8.67
CA SER A 250 -2.53 4.18 -8.34
C SER A 250 -1.86 3.52 -9.55
N SER A 251 -2.55 2.60 -10.24
CA SER A 251 -1.98 1.96 -11.42
C SER A 251 -1.76 2.96 -12.56
N LEU A 252 -2.70 3.86 -12.83
CA LEU A 252 -2.55 4.84 -13.91
C LEU A 252 -1.37 5.78 -13.63
N THR A 253 -1.23 6.28 -12.41
CA THR A 253 -0.18 7.22 -12.05
C THR A 253 1.21 6.58 -12.10
N GLN A 254 1.37 5.36 -11.58
CA GLN A 254 2.65 4.64 -11.61
C GLN A 254 3.14 4.35 -13.02
N HIS A 255 2.25 4.05 -13.96
CA HIS A 255 2.66 3.65 -15.32
C HIS A 255 2.72 4.85 -16.27
N LEU A 256 1.83 5.83 -16.14
CA LEU A 256 1.69 6.91 -17.11
C LEU A 256 2.54 8.14 -16.76
N LEU A 257 2.65 8.53 -15.49
CA LEU A 257 3.33 9.78 -15.13
C LEU A 257 4.83 9.75 -15.42
N ILE A 258 5.44 8.57 -15.36
CA ILE A 258 6.86 8.36 -15.68
C ILE A 258 7.17 8.74 -17.14
N THR A 259 6.20 8.58 -18.04
CA THR A 259 6.33 8.90 -19.46
C THR A 259 6.12 10.37 -19.79
N LEU A 260 5.68 11.18 -18.83
CA LEU A 260 5.44 12.60 -19.04
C LEU A 260 6.74 13.38 -18.98
N GLU A 261 6.92 14.29 -19.95
CA GLU A 261 7.92 15.34 -19.84
C GLU A 261 7.64 16.23 -18.62
N GLU A 262 8.65 16.93 -18.13
CA GLU A 262 8.53 17.71 -16.90
C GLU A 262 7.42 18.76 -16.97
N ARG A 263 7.29 19.45 -18.11
CA ARG A 263 6.22 20.43 -18.32
C ARG A 263 4.83 19.81 -18.23
N ASP A 264 4.65 18.62 -18.80
CA ASP A 264 3.36 17.92 -18.77
C ASP A 264 3.07 17.32 -17.39
N LEU A 265 4.11 16.93 -16.65
CA LEU A 265 3.97 16.53 -15.24
C LEU A 265 3.55 17.73 -14.38
N CYS A 266 4.17 18.91 -14.52
CA CYS A 266 3.72 20.13 -13.84
C CYS A 266 2.26 20.43 -14.14
N ARG A 267 1.87 20.31 -15.42
CA ARG A 267 0.48 20.48 -15.84
C ARG A 267 -0.46 19.47 -15.18
N PHE A 268 -0.05 18.21 -15.07
CA PHE A 268 -0.81 17.19 -14.34
C PHE A 268 -0.99 17.56 -12.87
N LEU A 269 0.08 18.01 -12.21
CA LEU A 269 0.07 18.40 -10.80
C LEU A 269 -0.86 19.59 -10.54
N GLU A 270 -0.85 20.61 -11.40
CA GLU A 270 -1.78 21.74 -11.32
C GLU A 270 -3.24 21.27 -11.52
N LEU A 271 -3.52 20.43 -12.52
CA LEU A 271 -4.85 19.88 -12.75
C LEU A 271 -5.34 19.05 -11.56
N LEU A 272 -4.45 18.31 -10.91
CA LEU A 272 -4.74 17.53 -9.72
C LEU A 272 -4.96 18.43 -8.50
N GLY A 273 -4.12 19.46 -8.32
CA GLY A 273 -4.19 20.48 -7.28
C GLY A 273 -5.54 21.18 -7.18
N ASN A 274 -6.15 21.47 -8.33
CA ASN A 274 -7.48 22.09 -8.42
C ASN A 274 -8.62 21.30 -7.75
N TYR A 275 -8.39 20.04 -7.39
CA TYR A 275 -9.38 19.21 -6.70
C TYR A 275 -9.17 19.08 -5.19
N PHE A 276 -8.09 19.66 -4.67
CA PHE A 276 -7.79 19.72 -3.24
C PHE A 276 -8.18 21.08 -2.67
N GLU A 277 -8.71 21.08 -1.45
CA GLU A 277 -8.98 22.33 -0.74
C GLU A 277 -7.71 22.86 -0.06
N PRO A 278 -7.46 24.18 -0.07
CA PRO A 278 -6.27 24.76 0.57
C PRO A 278 -6.29 24.75 2.11
N SER A 279 -7.38 24.30 2.71
CA SER A 279 -7.64 24.40 4.14
C SER A 279 -7.01 23.25 4.92
N ILE A 280 -6.35 23.59 6.02
CA ILE A 280 -5.63 22.66 6.90
C ILE A 280 -6.51 22.16 8.05
N GLU A 281 -7.78 22.58 8.04
CA GLU A 281 -8.77 22.21 9.05
C GLU A 281 -9.18 20.71 9.00
N SER A 282 -8.68 19.99 8.00
CA SER A 282 -9.04 18.62 7.62
C SER A 282 -7.86 17.63 7.59
N TRP A 283 -6.72 17.93 8.25
CA TRP A 283 -5.62 16.97 8.42
C TRP A 283 -6.12 15.71 9.14
N ASP A 284 -6.52 14.70 8.38
CA ASP A 284 -6.84 13.38 8.89
C ASP A 284 -5.51 12.68 9.17
N SER A 285 -5.24 12.40 10.45
CA SER A 285 -3.94 11.90 10.93
C SER A 285 -3.60 10.47 10.48
N GLY A 286 -4.37 9.89 9.55
CA GLY A 286 -4.15 8.57 8.95
C GLY A 286 -3.67 8.59 7.49
N ASP A 287 -3.76 9.71 6.79
CA ASP A 287 -3.32 9.82 5.40
C ASP A 287 -1.92 10.44 5.30
N SER A 288 -0.89 9.59 5.17
CA SER A 288 0.50 10.02 4.95
C SER A 288 0.68 10.88 3.70
N SER A 289 -0.32 10.94 2.81
CA SER A 289 -0.33 11.77 1.60
C SER A 289 -1.09 13.10 1.76
N CYS A 290 -1.68 13.40 2.93
CA CYS A 290 -2.44 14.63 3.17
C CYS A 290 -1.62 15.91 2.93
N TRP A 291 -0.33 15.88 3.29
CA TRP A 291 0.59 16.99 3.02
C TRP A 291 0.71 17.30 1.52
N LEU A 292 0.69 16.26 0.68
CA LEU A 292 0.83 16.38 -0.77
C LEU A 292 -0.40 17.08 -1.36
N GLY A 293 -1.60 16.76 -0.88
CA GLY A 293 -2.83 17.46 -1.28
C GLY A 293 -2.78 18.96 -0.95
N VAL A 294 -2.29 19.33 0.25
CA VAL A 294 -2.14 20.73 0.67
C VAL A 294 -1.12 21.46 -0.20
N VAL A 295 0.04 20.86 -0.47
CA VAL A 295 1.05 21.47 -1.33
C VAL A 295 0.52 21.61 -2.77
N LEU A 296 -0.13 20.57 -3.30
CA LEU A 296 -0.71 20.60 -4.65
C LEU A 296 -1.85 21.62 -4.80
N SER A 297 -2.67 21.85 -3.77
CA SER A 297 -3.75 22.85 -3.81
C SER A 297 -3.25 24.29 -4.05
N ARG A 298 -1.98 24.54 -3.78
CA ARG A 298 -1.31 25.84 -3.94
C ARG A 298 -0.28 25.83 -5.06
N TYR A 299 -0.09 24.68 -5.71
CA TYR A 299 0.85 24.53 -6.80
C TYR A 299 0.33 25.22 -8.05
N VAL A 300 1.17 26.08 -8.64
CA VAL A 300 0.87 26.79 -9.89
C VAL A 300 1.82 26.28 -10.96
N ASP A 301 1.32 26.02 -12.17
CA ASP A 301 2.06 25.47 -13.33
C ASP A 301 3.30 26.33 -13.74
N THR A 302 3.41 27.55 -13.23
CA THR A 302 4.57 28.44 -13.44
C THR A 302 5.73 28.21 -12.46
N GLU A 303 5.51 27.42 -11.41
CA GLU A 303 6.52 27.13 -10.38
C GLU A 303 7.33 25.88 -10.73
N SER A 304 8.64 25.95 -10.46
CA SER A 304 9.51 24.79 -10.64
C SER A 304 9.03 23.62 -9.78
N ILE A 305 9.08 22.41 -10.31
CA ILE A 305 8.75 21.19 -9.56
C ILE A 305 9.77 20.91 -8.44
N ASP A 306 10.89 21.63 -8.41
CA ASP A 306 12.00 21.39 -7.48
C ASP A 306 11.57 21.45 -6.01
N GLU A 307 10.65 22.34 -5.63
CA GLU A 307 10.15 22.42 -4.25
C GLU A 307 9.34 21.17 -3.89
N LEU A 308 8.50 20.68 -4.82
CA LEU A 308 7.77 19.43 -4.65
C LEU A 308 8.69 18.21 -4.57
N LEU A 309 9.75 18.17 -5.40
CA LEU A 309 10.75 17.12 -5.36
C LEU A 309 11.49 17.12 -4.02
N LEU A 310 11.87 18.31 -3.51
CA LEU A 310 12.50 18.45 -2.20
C LEU A 310 11.57 17.95 -1.09
N LEU A 311 10.33 18.44 -1.05
CA LEU A 311 9.35 18.08 -0.02
C LEU A 311 9.05 16.59 -0.01
N ASN A 312 8.84 15.98 -1.19
CA ASN A 312 8.61 14.55 -1.28
C ASN A 312 9.83 13.74 -0.84
N SER A 313 11.04 14.20 -1.17
CA SER A 313 12.29 13.53 -0.78
C SER A 313 12.47 13.50 0.74
N ILE A 314 12.28 14.64 1.42
CA ILE A 314 12.49 14.74 2.86
C ILE A 314 11.37 14.10 3.69
N ILE A 315 10.13 14.06 3.18
CA ILE A 315 8.97 13.53 3.92
C ILE A 315 8.78 12.03 3.68
N ASN A 316 8.81 11.58 2.42
CA ASN A 316 8.43 10.20 2.06
C ASN A 316 9.62 9.29 1.74
N GLN A 317 10.82 9.85 1.51
CA GLN A 317 11.96 9.10 0.96
C GLN A 317 13.21 9.21 1.85
N GLY A 318 13.04 9.25 3.17
CA GLY A 318 14.13 9.49 4.11
C GLY A 318 15.31 8.53 3.94
N ARG A 319 15.04 7.23 3.69
CA ARG A 319 16.07 6.20 3.46
C ARG A 319 16.81 6.40 2.14
N GLN A 320 16.08 6.69 1.07
CA GLN A 320 16.64 6.86 -0.27
C GLN A 320 17.45 8.16 -0.34
N LEU A 321 16.95 9.22 0.27
CA LEU A 321 17.68 10.47 0.42
C LEU A 321 18.96 10.31 1.25
N LEU A 322 18.90 9.51 2.33
CA LEU A 322 20.10 9.19 3.12
C LEU A 322 21.16 8.44 2.29
N ARG A 323 20.75 7.49 1.44
CA ARG A 323 21.66 6.79 0.52
C ARG A 323 22.28 7.76 -0.48
N LEU A 324 21.47 8.60 -1.11
CA LEU A 324 21.94 9.60 -2.06
C LEU A 324 23.00 10.53 -1.44
N VAL A 325 22.75 11.02 -0.23
CA VAL A 325 23.71 11.87 0.50
C VAL A 325 24.99 11.10 0.82
N ARG A 326 24.91 9.81 1.15
CA ARG A 326 26.08 8.97 1.45
C ARG A 326 26.91 8.64 0.22
N ASP A 327 26.28 8.43 -0.92
CA ASP A 327 26.97 8.15 -2.18
C ASP A 327 27.69 9.40 -2.70
N GLU A 328 27.17 10.60 -2.42
CA GLU A 328 27.77 11.91 -2.74
C GLU A 328 28.77 12.42 -1.69
N ASN A 329 28.96 11.72 -0.56
CA ASN A 329 29.93 12.10 0.50
C ASN A 329 31.40 12.09 0.04
N GLY A 330 31.69 11.68 -1.20
CA GLY A 330 33.01 11.82 -1.82
C GLY A 330 33.30 13.21 -2.42
N ASN A 331 32.33 14.13 -2.38
CA ASN A 331 32.39 15.45 -3.03
C ASN A 331 32.24 16.61 -2.02
N ASP A 332 32.72 17.81 -2.37
CA ASP A 332 32.74 19.01 -1.50
C ASP A 332 31.33 19.37 -0.94
N GLU A 333 30.27 19.07 -1.71
CA GLU A 333 28.88 19.33 -1.30
C GLU A 333 28.40 18.41 -0.16
N GLY A 334 28.86 17.16 -0.12
CA GLY A 334 28.51 16.19 0.92
C GLY A 334 29.14 16.54 2.28
N GLU A 335 30.40 17.00 2.28
CA GLU A 335 31.07 17.48 3.49
C GLU A 335 30.37 18.73 4.06
N LEU A 336 30.01 19.69 3.22
CA LEU A 336 29.30 20.91 3.63
C LEU A 336 27.90 20.61 4.20
N LEU A 337 27.22 19.58 3.69
CA LEU A 337 25.94 19.11 4.21
C LEU A 337 26.13 18.52 5.61
N LYS A 338 27.15 17.67 5.80
CA LYS A 338 27.48 17.08 7.10
C LYS A 338 27.80 18.14 8.16
N GLU A 339 28.63 19.13 7.82
CA GLU A 339 28.94 20.25 8.74
C GLU A 339 27.66 21.00 9.17
N THR A 340 26.78 21.29 8.21
CA THR A 340 25.52 21.98 8.48
C THR A 340 24.60 21.13 9.38
N MET A 341 24.59 19.81 9.19
CA MET A 341 23.83 18.87 10.02
C MET A 341 24.36 18.83 11.46
N GLU A 342 25.69 18.79 11.64
CA GLU A 342 26.31 18.83 12.97
C GLU A 342 25.99 20.13 13.72
N GLU A 343 25.96 21.28 13.02
CA GLU A 343 25.54 22.56 13.59
C GLU A 343 24.07 22.57 14.04
N ILE A 344 23.16 22.03 13.22
CA ILE A 344 21.74 21.90 13.59
C ILE A 344 21.59 20.99 14.81
N CYS A 345 22.30 19.86 14.81
CA CYS A 345 22.28 18.88 15.89
C CYS A 345 22.73 19.47 17.23
N ARG A 346 23.83 20.26 17.24
CA ARG A 346 24.28 21.00 18.43
C ARG A 346 23.27 22.03 18.90
N GLY A 347 22.57 22.70 17.97
CA GLY A 347 21.51 23.65 18.29
C GLY A 347 20.29 23.01 18.99
N LEU A 348 19.97 21.77 18.61
CA LEU A 348 18.82 21.01 19.10
C LEU A 348 19.05 20.24 20.42
N GLU A 349 20.29 20.17 20.92
CA GLU A 349 20.63 19.45 22.17
C GLU A 349 20.08 20.11 23.44
N ASN A 350 19.64 21.37 23.37
CA ASN A 350 19.01 22.06 24.50
C ASN A 350 17.51 21.73 24.59
N ASP A 351 17.04 21.21 25.74
CA ASP A 351 15.65 20.76 25.96
C ASP A 351 14.56 21.81 25.65
N SER A 352 14.89 23.11 25.75
CA SER A 352 13.95 24.21 25.46
C SER A 352 13.93 24.64 23.99
N SER A 353 14.83 24.13 23.14
CA SER A 353 15.04 24.61 21.77
C SER A 353 13.94 24.17 20.80
N PHE A 354 13.50 22.91 20.89
CA PHE A 354 12.49 22.33 20.00
C PHE A 354 11.11 22.96 20.17
N TYR A 355 10.70 23.19 21.43
CA TYR A 355 9.46 23.90 21.75
C TYR A 355 9.40 25.31 21.13
N LEU A 356 10.51 26.04 21.19
CA LEU A 356 10.60 27.39 20.63
C LEU A 356 10.48 27.38 19.11
N ILE A 357 11.02 26.36 18.44
CA ILE A 357 10.86 26.15 17.01
C ILE A 357 9.39 25.89 16.69
N LEU A 358 8.72 24.96 17.39
CA LEU A 358 7.29 24.67 17.20
C LEU A 358 6.41 25.91 17.39
N ARG A 359 6.71 26.77 18.38
CA ARG A 359 5.99 28.02 18.61
C ARG A 359 6.15 29.00 17.45
N GLU A 360 7.33 29.14 16.86
CA GLU A 360 7.53 30.02 15.71
C GLU A 360 6.94 29.45 14.42
N LEU A 361 6.98 28.13 14.23
CA LEU A 361 6.32 27.45 13.11
C LEU A 361 4.81 27.77 13.07
N SER A 362 4.15 27.91 14.23
CA SER A 362 2.72 28.26 14.30
C SER A 362 2.36 29.61 13.65
N LYS A 363 3.35 30.49 13.40
CA LYS A 363 3.17 31.82 12.81
C LYS A 363 3.50 31.88 11.32
N MET A 364 4.03 30.81 10.74
CA MET A 364 4.53 30.76 9.36
C MET A 364 3.47 30.27 8.37
N LYS A 365 3.75 30.42 7.07
CA LYS A 365 2.89 29.83 6.03
C LYS A 365 3.02 28.31 6.06
N HIS A 366 1.94 27.61 5.76
CA HIS A 366 1.93 26.16 5.92
C HIS A 366 2.92 25.39 5.06
N ILE A 367 3.23 25.85 3.84
CA ILE A 367 4.25 25.20 2.99
C ILE A 367 5.64 25.29 3.65
N GLU A 368 5.97 26.47 4.19
CA GLU A 368 7.20 26.69 4.95
C GLU A 368 7.26 25.81 6.20
N VAL A 369 6.14 25.66 6.90
CA VAL A 369 6.02 24.76 8.07
C VAL A 369 6.25 23.30 7.67
N ILE A 370 5.58 22.81 6.62
CA ILE A 370 5.74 21.45 6.12
C ILE A 370 7.19 21.18 5.73
N LYS A 371 7.83 22.14 5.03
CA LYS A 371 9.25 22.05 4.66
C LYS A 371 10.15 21.93 5.88
N LEU A 372 9.99 22.82 6.86
CA LEU A 372 10.85 22.85 8.05
C LEU A 372 10.65 21.61 8.93
N LEU A 373 9.42 21.12 9.06
CA LEU A 373 9.13 19.87 9.78
C LEU A 373 9.71 18.65 9.05
N GLY A 374 9.60 18.58 7.73
CA GLY A 374 10.22 17.54 6.92
C GLY A 374 11.74 17.54 7.06
N LEU A 375 12.38 18.71 7.04
CA LEU A 375 13.82 18.85 7.26
C LEU A 375 14.24 18.41 8.66
N LEU A 376 13.51 18.83 9.70
CA LEU A 376 13.77 18.40 11.08
C LEU A 376 13.64 16.88 11.25
N SER A 377 12.57 16.30 10.68
CA SER A 377 12.35 14.84 10.67
C SER A 377 13.53 14.12 10.01
N TRP A 378 13.96 14.60 8.84
CA TRP A 378 15.08 14.02 8.13
C TRP A 378 16.42 14.23 8.84
N THR A 379 16.65 15.37 9.51
CA THR A 379 17.84 15.59 10.35
C THR A 379 17.93 14.57 11.48
N ILE A 380 16.81 14.23 12.10
CA ILE A 380 16.76 13.18 13.12
C ILE A 380 17.07 11.83 12.49
N HIS A 381 16.46 11.52 11.35
CA HIS A 381 16.72 10.27 10.61
C HIS A 381 18.21 10.11 10.28
N TYR A 382 18.85 11.17 9.77
CA TYR A 382 20.28 11.21 9.48
C TYR A 382 21.12 11.01 10.74
N ARG A 383 20.85 11.78 11.82
CA ARG A 383 21.60 11.67 13.08
C ARG A 383 21.51 10.27 13.67
N LEU A 384 20.32 9.69 13.70
CA LEU A 384 20.11 8.31 14.14
C LEU A 384 20.91 7.32 13.29
N SER A 385 20.97 7.53 11.97
CA SER A 385 21.75 6.67 11.08
C SER A 385 23.27 6.78 11.28
N GLU A 386 23.77 7.89 11.82
CA GLU A 386 25.18 8.12 12.13
C GLU A 386 25.57 7.64 13.53
N GLU A 387 24.74 7.92 14.54
CA GLU A 387 24.99 7.51 15.93
C GLU A 387 24.68 6.02 16.15
N CYS A 388 23.69 5.48 15.43
CA CYS A 388 23.21 4.12 15.59
C CYS A 388 23.67 3.20 14.44
N GLN A 389 24.98 3.09 14.25
CA GLN A 389 25.56 2.20 13.23
C GLN A 389 25.70 0.75 13.69
N THR A 390 25.80 0.53 15.00
CA THR A 390 26.01 -0.79 15.58
C THR A 390 24.79 -1.24 16.34
N PRO A 391 24.61 -2.55 16.51
CA PRO A 391 23.56 -3.02 17.35
C PRO A 391 23.61 -2.49 18.79
N ASP A 392 24.81 -2.40 19.36
CA ASP A 392 24.99 -1.94 20.73
C ASP A 392 24.67 -0.44 20.88
N SER A 393 24.84 0.38 19.82
CA SER A 393 24.46 1.80 19.86
C SER A 393 22.95 2.03 19.74
N TRP A 394 22.23 1.22 18.96
CA TRP A 394 20.75 1.21 19.01
C TRP A 394 20.24 0.83 20.40
N GLU A 395 20.84 -0.18 21.02
CA GLU A 395 20.47 -0.63 22.36
C GLU A 395 20.79 0.36 23.47
N LEU A 396 21.85 1.14 23.31
CA LEU A 396 22.16 2.26 24.20
C LEU A 396 21.09 3.34 24.06
N LEU A 397 20.75 3.73 22.83
CA LEU A 397 19.68 4.69 22.56
C LEU A 397 18.36 4.24 23.19
N PHE A 398 17.98 2.97 23.02
CA PHE A 398 16.76 2.44 23.61
C PHE A 398 16.77 2.57 25.14
N ARG A 399 17.85 2.14 25.81
CA ARG A 399 18.00 2.26 27.26
C ARG A 399 17.92 3.71 27.75
N GLU A 400 18.60 4.62 27.07
CA GLU A 400 18.62 6.05 27.44
C GLU A 400 17.25 6.73 27.29
N ASN A 401 16.40 6.21 26.39
CA ASN A 401 15.06 6.73 26.15
C ASN A 401 13.97 5.84 26.79
N GLY A 402 14.33 4.92 27.69
CA GLY A 402 13.37 4.07 28.40
C GLY A 402 12.62 3.05 27.53
N ILE A 403 13.17 2.72 26.36
CA ILE A 403 12.64 1.73 25.42
C ILE A 403 13.19 0.35 25.80
N GLU A 404 12.32 -0.58 26.16
CA GLU A 404 12.72 -1.96 26.45
C GLU A 404 12.99 -2.73 25.13
N PHE A 405 13.89 -3.72 25.13
CA PHE A 405 14.15 -4.54 23.95
C PHE A 405 14.70 -5.93 24.27
N ARG A 406 14.53 -6.88 23.33
CA ARG A 406 15.15 -8.22 23.37
C ARG A 406 15.84 -8.57 22.05
N ARG A 407 16.94 -9.33 22.10
CA ARG A 407 17.68 -9.76 20.90
C ARG A 407 17.06 -11.03 20.30
N SER A 408 16.86 -11.05 18.98
CA SER A 408 16.32 -12.23 18.26
C SER A 408 17.27 -13.44 18.26
N SER A 409 18.58 -13.22 18.45
CA SER A 409 19.59 -14.29 18.47
C SER A 409 19.60 -15.16 19.73
N ASP A 410 18.84 -14.79 20.77
CA ASP A 410 18.87 -15.48 22.08
C ASP A 410 17.98 -16.74 22.12
N HIS A 411 17.61 -17.29 20.96
CA HIS A 411 17.15 -18.68 20.87
C HIS A 411 18.32 -19.68 21.01
N SER A 412 19.07 -19.58 22.10
CA SER A 412 19.75 -20.75 22.65
C SER A 412 18.68 -21.66 23.24
N LEU A 413 18.41 -22.76 22.53
CA LEU A 413 17.65 -23.95 22.91
C LEU A 413 17.09 -23.92 24.35
N LEU A 414 15.78 -23.70 24.45
CA LEU A 414 15.01 -24.00 25.65
C LEU A 414 15.18 -25.48 26.01
N SER A 415 16.05 -25.79 26.98
CA SER A 415 15.89 -27.01 27.77
C SER A 415 14.75 -26.79 28.75
N TYR A 416 13.66 -27.51 28.53
CA TYR A 416 12.57 -27.71 29.47
C TYR A 416 13.11 -28.24 30.81
N ASN A 417 12.90 -27.47 31.88
CA ASN A 417 12.78 -27.81 33.31
C ASN A 417 13.07 -26.50 34.06
N GLY A 418 12.12 -25.87 34.74
CA GLY A 418 11.53 -26.33 35.99
C GLY A 418 11.83 -25.25 37.04
N LEU A 419 10.77 -24.77 37.70
CA LEU A 419 10.71 -23.82 38.84
C LEU A 419 11.98 -23.64 39.69
N SER A 420 12.27 -22.40 40.12
CA SER A 420 12.87 -21.97 41.42
C SER A 420 13.52 -20.58 41.23
N GLU A 421 12.93 -19.52 41.78
CA GLU A 421 13.36 -18.80 43.00
C GLU A 421 14.73 -18.10 42.95
N GLU A 422 14.65 -16.78 43.16
CA GLU A 422 15.50 -15.93 44.01
C GLU A 422 17.02 -15.74 43.75
N SER A 423 17.35 -14.43 43.76
CA SER A 423 18.50 -13.81 44.43
C SER A 423 19.87 -13.73 43.75
N GLU A 424 20.24 -12.45 43.57
CA GLU A 424 21.49 -11.78 43.96
C GLU A 424 22.88 -12.28 43.50
N SER A 425 23.64 -11.26 43.08
CA SER A 425 25.07 -11.00 43.32
C SER A 425 26.11 -11.52 42.31
N ASP A 426 26.83 -10.52 41.79
CA ASP A 426 28.28 -10.40 41.64
C ASP A 426 29.12 -11.66 41.39
N SER A 427 29.88 -11.65 40.28
CA SER A 427 31.30 -11.28 40.35
C SER A 427 32.07 -11.65 39.08
N ASP A 428 33.14 -10.87 38.92
CA ASP A 428 34.16 -10.86 37.89
C ASP A 428 34.87 -12.18 37.57
N SER A 429 35.28 -12.25 36.29
CA SER A 429 36.64 -12.58 35.80
C SER A 429 37.09 -14.04 35.52
N ARG A 430 37.78 -14.15 34.37
CA ARG A 430 38.91 -15.03 33.98
C ARG A 430 38.64 -16.42 33.37
N SER A 431 38.85 -16.46 32.05
CA SER A 431 39.82 -17.29 31.28
C SER A 431 40.13 -18.74 31.74
N HIS A 432 39.95 -19.73 30.84
CA HIS A 432 41.04 -20.43 30.12
C HIS A 432 40.66 -21.80 29.50
N ILE A 433 41.13 -22.00 28.26
CA ILE A 433 41.87 -23.17 27.71
C ILE A 433 41.15 -24.52 27.49
N SER A 434 40.94 -24.78 26.20
CA SER A 434 41.33 -25.96 25.40
C SER A 434 41.14 -27.39 25.94
N LYS A 435 40.59 -28.26 25.08
CA LYS A 435 41.29 -29.48 24.61
C LYS A 435 40.63 -30.06 23.33
N LYS A 436 41.43 -30.18 22.28
CA LYS A 436 41.20 -30.99 21.06
C LYS A 436 41.32 -32.49 21.38
N ARG A 437 40.62 -33.34 20.63
CA ARG A 437 40.98 -34.70 20.11
C ARG A 437 39.76 -35.23 19.33
N HIS A 438 39.80 -35.96 18.22
CA HIS A 438 40.84 -36.44 17.31
C HIS A 438 40.19 -36.75 15.95
N LYS A 439 41.01 -36.66 14.90
CA LYS A 439 40.78 -36.88 13.47
C LYS A 439 40.59 -38.37 13.11
N ARG A 440 39.74 -38.69 12.12
CA ARG A 440 39.94 -39.83 11.20
C ARG A 440 39.27 -39.57 9.83
N GLU A 441 40.10 -39.29 8.83
CA GLU A 441 39.74 -39.31 7.40
C GLU A 441 39.89 -40.72 6.83
N LYS A 442 39.03 -41.12 5.88
CA LYS A 442 39.41 -41.97 4.73
C LYS A 442 38.44 -41.81 3.55
N LYS A 443 39.03 -41.45 2.41
CA LYS A 443 38.48 -41.29 1.03
C LYS A 443 37.90 -42.58 0.44
N LYS A 444 36.95 -42.48 -0.50
CA LYS A 444 37.10 -42.88 -1.94
C LYS A 444 35.86 -42.62 -2.83
N ARG A 445 36.16 -42.30 -4.10
CA ARG A 445 35.35 -41.86 -5.25
C ARG A 445 34.61 -42.99 -6.01
N ARG A 446 33.48 -42.67 -6.69
CA ARG A 446 33.17 -42.82 -8.16
C ARG A 446 31.64 -42.76 -8.41
N LYS A 447 31.06 -41.77 -9.13
CA LYS A 447 30.93 -41.50 -10.60
C LYS A 447 29.90 -42.37 -11.38
N LYS A 448 28.77 -41.75 -11.81
CA LYS A 448 27.97 -41.90 -13.09
C LYS A 448 26.47 -41.59 -12.81
N LYS A 449 25.64 -40.96 -13.66
CA LYS A 449 25.76 -40.27 -14.98
C LYS A 449 24.40 -39.57 -15.27
N LYS A 450 24.45 -38.31 -15.74
CA LYS A 450 23.57 -37.55 -16.67
C LYS A 450 22.12 -38.04 -16.98
N ARG A 451 21.16 -37.10 -16.96
CA ARG A 451 20.64 -36.38 -18.15
C ARG A 451 19.97 -35.05 -17.75
N ALA A 452 20.05 -34.08 -18.67
CA ALA A 452 19.72 -32.67 -18.55
C ALA A 452 18.35 -32.35 -19.17
N PHE A 453 17.75 -31.24 -18.77
CA PHE A 453 17.11 -30.26 -19.64
C PHE A 453 17.25 -28.87 -19.00
N ASP A 454 17.72 -27.93 -19.81
CA ASP A 454 17.84 -26.50 -19.56
C ASP A 454 16.45 -25.85 -19.57
N ASP A 455 16.26 -24.83 -18.73
CA ASP A 455 15.47 -23.64 -19.07
C ASP A 455 16.18 -22.46 -18.41
N ASP A 456 16.72 -21.59 -19.25
CA ASP A 456 17.25 -20.28 -18.93
C ASP A 456 16.07 -19.35 -18.63
N ASP A 457 16.03 -18.78 -17.42
CA ASP A 457 15.45 -17.45 -17.19
C ASP A 457 16.48 -16.67 -16.36
N ASP A 458 17.28 -15.92 -17.11
CA ASP A 458 18.31 -14.98 -16.67
C ASP A 458 17.61 -13.71 -16.15
N LEU A 459 17.31 -13.68 -14.85
CA LEU A 459 17.09 -12.44 -14.11
C LEU A 459 18.40 -12.11 -13.39
N GLY A 460 19.09 -11.10 -13.93
CA GLY A 460 20.37 -10.59 -13.47
C GLY A 460 20.40 -10.35 -11.97
N ASP A 461 21.16 -11.24 -11.31
CA ASP A 461 21.69 -11.12 -9.97
C ASP A 461 22.86 -10.12 -10.07
N ASP A 462 22.59 -8.84 -9.82
CA ASP A 462 23.62 -7.79 -9.77
C ASP A 462 23.94 -7.46 -8.29
N ASP A 463 25.09 -7.97 -7.88
CA ASP A 463 25.96 -7.55 -6.78
C ASP A 463 25.44 -7.63 -5.33
N LEU A 464 25.05 -8.85 -4.96
CA LEU A 464 25.16 -9.38 -3.60
C LEU A 464 26.62 -9.68 -3.21
N ILE A 465 27.50 -8.68 -3.12
CA ILE A 465 28.84 -8.86 -2.52
C ILE A 465 29.18 -7.66 -1.63
N GLY A 466 28.92 -7.78 -0.32
CA GLY A 466 29.54 -6.87 0.66
C GLY A 466 28.97 -6.81 2.08
N LEU A 467 27.77 -7.32 2.37
CA LEU A 467 27.13 -7.13 3.68
C LEU A 467 26.52 -8.42 4.26
N HIS A 468 27.33 -9.47 4.40
CA HIS A 468 27.07 -10.49 5.43
C HIS A 468 27.58 -10.00 6.80
N SER A 469 27.04 -8.87 7.26
CA SER A 469 26.86 -8.63 8.68
C SER A 469 25.52 -9.24 9.04
N ILE A 470 25.52 -10.25 9.92
CA ILE A 470 24.31 -10.88 10.47
C ILE A 470 23.30 -9.78 10.80
N SER A 471 22.20 -9.70 10.04
CA SER A 471 21.12 -8.75 10.29
C SER A 471 20.57 -9.03 11.68
N ARG A 472 20.95 -8.18 12.66
CA ARG A 472 20.44 -8.28 14.02
C ARG A 472 19.09 -7.60 14.04
N SER A 473 18.08 -8.31 14.53
CA SER A 473 16.75 -7.76 14.76
C SER A 473 16.46 -7.65 16.24
N TRP A 474 15.81 -6.55 16.62
CA TRP A 474 15.35 -6.28 17.96
C TRP A 474 13.87 -6.53 18.08
N LEU A 475 13.50 -7.12 19.21
CA LEU A 475 12.14 -7.14 19.66
C LEU A 475 11.95 -5.95 20.62
N LEU A 476 11.55 -4.79 20.09
CA LEU A 476 11.38 -3.56 20.88
C LEU A 476 10.05 -3.53 21.62
N SER A 477 10.06 -2.97 22.83
CA SER A 477 8.88 -2.71 23.64
C SER A 477 8.90 -1.29 24.20
N THR A 478 8.00 -0.46 23.70
CA THR A 478 7.83 0.94 24.13
C THR A 478 6.60 1.13 25.04
N ASP A 479 5.85 0.04 25.26
CA ASP A 479 4.49 0.05 25.85
C ASP A 479 4.01 -1.39 26.19
N GLY A 480 4.92 -2.35 26.40
CA GLY A 480 4.57 -3.75 26.72
C GLY A 480 4.19 -4.63 25.53
N PHE A 481 4.22 -4.11 24.29
CA PHE A 481 4.19 -4.92 23.06
C PHE A 481 5.60 -5.21 22.55
N SER A 482 5.82 -6.29 21.81
CA SER A 482 7.17 -6.59 21.29
C SER A 482 7.10 -7.00 19.81
N ALA A 483 7.66 -6.17 18.93
CA ALA A 483 7.68 -6.39 17.47
C ALA A 483 9.11 -6.49 16.94
N THR A 484 9.32 -7.26 15.88
CA THR A 484 10.65 -7.49 15.30
C THR A 484 11.01 -6.38 14.33
N TRP A 485 12.05 -5.63 14.66
CA TRP A 485 12.55 -4.50 13.89
C TRP A 485 13.99 -4.78 13.47
N THR A 486 14.34 -4.47 12.22
CA THR A 486 15.76 -4.35 11.84
C THR A 486 16.26 -2.95 12.17
N SER A 487 17.58 -2.73 12.16
CA SER A 487 18.16 -1.38 12.28
C SER A 487 17.61 -0.40 11.25
N VAL A 488 17.03 -0.90 10.17
CA VAL A 488 16.46 -0.13 9.07
C VAL A 488 15.02 0.34 9.39
N ASP A 489 14.27 -0.36 10.25
CA ASP A 489 12.82 -0.16 10.46
C ASP A 489 12.46 0.75 11.64
N LEU A 490 13.42 1.02 12.52
CA LEU A 490 13.22 1.62 13.83
C LEU A 490 12.86 3.12 13.88
N PRO A 491 13.29 3.98 12.95
CA PRO A 491 12.97 5.41 13.01
C PRO A 491 11.50 5.80 12.78
N GLU A 492 10.59 4.89 12.42
CA GLU A 492 9.28 5.24 11.82
C GLU A 492 8.02 4.83 12.63
N TYR A 493 8.13 4.07 13.74
CA TYR A 493 6.97 3.30 14.28
C TYR A 493 6.70 3.28 15.81
N ILE A 494 7.10 4.28 16.59
CA ILE A 494 7.01 4.20 18.07
C ILE A 494 5.61 4.55 18.65
N ALA A 495 4.57 3.73 18.38
CA ALA A 495 3.35 3.56 19.21
C ALA A 495 2.43 2.38 18.73
N SER A 496 1.99 1.44 19.61
CA SER A 496 1.06 0.35 19.21
C SER A 496 0.13 -0.23 20.32
N ILE A 497 -1.05 -0.77 19.95
CA ILE A 497 -2.08 -1.35 20.88
C ILE A 497 -2.21 -2.88 20.70
N LYS A 498 -2.31 -3.66 21.80
CA LYS A 498 -2.46 -5.12 21.75
C LYS A 498 -3.94 -5.55 21.70
N THR A 499 -4.35 -6.27 20.65
CA THR A 499 -5.75 -6.72 20.48
C THR A 499 -5.91 -8.24 20.55
N THR A 500 -6.90 -8.73 21.29
CA THR A 500 -7.30 -10.15 21.36
C THR A 500 -8.77 -10.28 20.94
N VAL A 501 -9.03 -11.15 19.96
CA VAL A 501 -10.38 -11.51 19.51
C VAL A 501 -10.69 -12.92 20.01
N THR A 502 -11.82 -13.13 20.68
CA THR A 502 -12.17 -14.46 21.22
C THR A 502 -13.66 -14.62 21.49
N GLU A 503 -14.13 -15.86 21.44
CA GLU A 503 -15.40 -16.35 22.00
C GLU A 503 -15.19 -17.22 23.25
N LYS A 504 -13.94 -17.58 23.57
CA LYS A 504 -13.62 -18.55 24.61
C LYS A 504 -13.61 -17.92 26.00
N GLU A 505 -14.36 -18.52 26.93
CA GLU A 505 -14.41 -18.10 28.33
C GLU A 505 -13.00 -17.94 28.95
N SER A 506 -12.09 -18.89 28.70
CA SER A 506 -10.74 -18.86 29.28
C SER A 506 -9.93 -17.62 28.89
N ASP A 507 -10.10 -17.15 27.65
CA ASP A 507 -9.39 -15.97 27.14
C ASP A 507 -10.04 -14.68 27.62
N ILE A 508 -11.38 -14.64 27.71
CA ILE A 508 -12.12 -13.53 28.30
C ILE A 508 -11.70 -13.37 29.77
N ASN A 509 -11.73 -14.45 30.55
CA ASN A 509 -11.30 -14.47 31.96
C ASN A 509 -9.86 -13.99 32.13
N ARG A 510 -8.95 -14.40 31.24
CA ARG A 510 -7.55 -13.99 31.26
C ARG A 510 -7.40 -12.49 30.95
N LEU A 511 -8.07 -11.99 29.91
CA LEU A 511 -7.91 -10.61 29.47
C LEU A 511 -8.62 -9.62 30.41
N VAL A 512 -9.76 -9.99 30.98
CA VAL A 512 -10.41 -9.22 32.06
C VAL A 512 -9.44 -9.08 33.24
N LYS A 513 -8.77 -10.17 33.67
CA LYS A 513 -7.73 -10.09 34.71
C LYS A 513 -6.58 -9.17 34.33
N THR A 514 -6.12 -9.22 33.07
CA THR A 514 -5.09 -8.31 32.56
C THR A 514 -5.52 -6.85 32.68
N ILE A 515 -6.73 -6.51 32.21
CA ILE A 515 -7.31 -5.16 32.31
C ILE A 515 -7.43 -4.70 33.77
N LEU A 516 -7.93 -5.57 34.65
CA LEU A 516 -8.04 -5.28 36.08
C LEU A 516 -6.68 -4.97 36.72
N SER A 517 -5.64 -5.69 36.30
CA SER A 517 -4.27 -5.54 36.79
C SER A 517 -3.47 -4.42 36.11
N ASN A 518 -4.03 -3.74 35.10
CA ASN A 518 -3.32 -2.70 34.38
C ASN A 518 -3.04 -1.49 35.29
N LYS A 519 -1.74 -1.23 35.53
CA LYS A 519 -1.24 -0.12 36.35
C LYS A 519 -1.10 1.20 35.58
N ASN A 520 -1.06 1.14 34.24
CA ASN A 520 -0.97 2.31 33.38
C ASN A 520 -2.31 3.03 33.29
N ASN A 521 -3.42 2.28 33.30
CA ASN A 521 -4.76 2.82 33.41
C ASN A 521 -5.11 3.25 34.84
N ARG A 522 -4.46 4.30 35.33
CA ARG A 522 -4.65 4.84 36.70
C ARG A 522 -6.06 5.39 36.94
N LYS A 523 -6.71 5.89 35.89
CA LYS A 523 -8.06 6.45 35.95
C LYS A 523 -9.16 5.40 35.85
N LYS A 524 -8.79 4.13 35.61
CA LYS A 524 -9.72 2.99 35.49
C LYS A 524 -10.80 3.24 34.43
N ILE A 525 -10.43 3.91 33.34
CA ILE A 525 -11.31 4.20 32.20
C ILE A 525 -11.23 3.06 31.20
N ILE A 526 -12.37 2.59 30.70
CA ILE A 526 -12.44 1.54 29.69
C ILE A 526 -13.26 2.06 28.52
N GLY A 527 -12.66 2.10 27.34
CA GLY A 527 -13.39 2.37 26.11
C GLY A 527 -14.24 1.16 25.73
N LEU A 528 -15.51 1.39 25.43
CA LEU A 528 -16.51 0.36 25.14
C LEU A 528 -17.19 0.67 23.80
N ASP A 529 -17.25 -0.33 22.93
CA ASP A 529 -18.01 -0.28 21.68
C ASP A 529 -18.73 -1.62 21.40
N THR A 530 -19.62 -1.64 20.40
CA THR A 530 -20.27 -2.87 19.90
C THR A 530 -20.52 -2.84 18.39
N GLU A 531 -20.41 -3.98 17.72
CA GLU A 531 -20.77 -4.12 16.29
C GLU A 531 -22.00 -5.00 16.07
N ARG A 532 -22.71 -4.78 14.95
CA ARG A 532 -24.03 -5.39 14.66
C ARG A 532 -24.14 -5.92 13.23
N VAL A 533 -24.97 -6.96 13.04
CA VAL A 533 -25.32 -7.51 11.73
C VAL A 533 -26.77 -7.16 11.38
N GLN A 534 -27.01 -6.76 10.13
CA GLN A 534 -28.33 -6.47 9.59
C GLN A 534 -28.84 -7.62 8.72
N LYS A 535 -29.77 -8.44 9.25
CA LYS A 535 -30.44 -9.50 8.49
C LYS A 535 -31.83 -9.04 8.02
N GLY A 536 -31.92 -8.68 6.73
CA GLY A 536 -33.17 -8.28 6.09
C GLY A 536 -33.84 -7.05 6.71
N ARG A 537 -35.17 -6.92 6.60
CA ARG A 537 -35.90 -5.70 7.00
C ARG A 537 -36.21 -5.56 8.50
N LYS A 538 -35.85 -6.50 9.39
CA LYS A 538 -36.32 -6.45 10.79
C LYS A 538 -35.40 -6.95 11.93
N LEU A 539 -34.22 -7.55 11.71
CA LEU A 539 -33.36 -7.97 12.84
C LEU A 539 -31.95 -7.33 12.76
N ASN A 540 -31.65 -6.48 13.75
CA ASN A 540 -30.31 -5.94 14.00
C ASN A 540 -29.83 -6.56 15.32
N LYS A 541 -28.92 -7.54 15.25
CA LYS A 541 -28.39 -8.24 16.44
C LYS A 541 -26.94 -7.81 16.71
N THR A 542 -26.58 -7.68 17.98
CA THR A 542 -25.22 -7.36 18.40
C THR A 542 -24.35 -8.61 18.33
N VAL A 543 -23.19 -8.52 17.67
CA VAL A 543 -22.31 -9.67 17.39
C VAL A 543 -20.94 -9.53 18.04
N LEU A 544 -20.49 -8.30 18.33
CA LEU A 544 -19.22 -8.04 19.01
C LEU A 544 -19.41 -7.08 20.18
N LEU A 545 -18.67 -7.32 21.25
CA LEU A 545 -18.44 -6.38 22.35
C LEU A 545 -16.94 -6.07 22.42
N GLN A 546 -16.57 -4.79 22.35
CA GLN A 546 -15.17 -4.36 22.43
C GLN A 546 -14.92 -3.59 23.73
N LEU A 547 -13.80 -3.92 24.40
CA LEU A 547 -13.36 -3.28 25.64
C LEU A 547 -11.88 -2.93 25.51
N CYS A 548 -11.50 -1.68 25.74
CA CYS A 548 -10.12 -1.22 25.64
C CYS A 548 -9.67 -0.40 26.85
N ASP A 549 -8.52 -0.72 27.42
CA ASP A 549 -7.96 -0.04 28.59
C ASP A 549 -6.75 0.87 28.27
N GLY A 550 -6.50 1.09 26.97
CA GLY A 550 -5.35 1.84 26.45
C GLY A 550 -4.23 0.94 25.92
N ASP A 551 -3.89 -0.13 26.64
CA ASP A 551 -2.79 -1.02 26.28
C ASP A 551 -3.31 -2.32 25.65
N ASN A 552 -4.51 -2.74 26.05
CA ASN A 552 -5.17 -3.97 25.65
C ASN A 552 -6.56 -3.68 25.11
N CYS A 553 -6.91 -4.33 24.01
CA CYS A 553 -8.26 -4.39 23.50
C CYS A 553 -8.76 -5.84 23.48
N LEU A 554 -9.87 -6.09 24.18
CA LEU A 554 -10.63 -7.34 24.17
C LEU A 554 -11.82 -7.19 23.21
N ILE A 555 -11.88 -8.03 22.19
CA ILE A 555 -13.02 -8.14 21.27
C ILE A 555 -13.69 -9.48 21.53
N VAL A 556 -14.87 -9.45 22.14
CA VAL A 556 -15.68 -10.64 22.45
C VAL A 556 -16.65 -10.89 21.31
N GLN A 557 -16.60 -12.08 20.72
CA GLN A 557 -17.61 -12.57 19.77
C GLN A 557 -18.79 -13.14 20.57
N LEU A 558 -19.98 -12.54 20.41
CA LEU A 558 -21.17 -12.85 21.21
C LEU A 558 -21.98 -14.03 20.60
N PRO A 559 -22.57 -14.91 21.43
CA PRO A 559 -23.25 -16.12 20.96
C PRO A 559 -24.55 -15.83 20.19
N ASN A 560 -24.88 -16.68 19.21
CA ASN A 560 -26.06 -16.52 18.37
C ASN A 560 -27.21 -17.45 18.81
N GLU A 561 -28.28 -16.88 19.39
CA GLU A 561 -29.60 -17.53 19.57
C GLU A 561 -30.05 -18.27 18.28
N GLY A 562 -29.79 -19.58 18.21
CA GLY A 562 -30.14 -20.43 17.08
C GLY A 562 -29.25 -21.65 16.88
N GLU A 563 -28.04 -21.67 17.44
CA GLU A 563 -27.12 -22.81 17.35
C GLU A 563 -26.95 -23.49 18.71
N GLY A 564 -28.02 -24.14 19.19
CA GLY A 564 -28.04 -24.78 20.51
C GLY A 564 -29.14 -25.83 20.66
N GLU A 565 -29.21 -26.82 19.75
CA GLU A 565 -29.81 -28.13 20.05
C GLU A 565 -28.72 -29.21 20.23
N GLY A 566 -27.60 -28.84 20.85
CA GLY A 566 -26.52 -29.75 21.20
C GLY A 566 -26.17 -29.63 22.67
N GLU A 567 -26.40 -30.70 23.43
CA GLU A 567 -26.01 -30.82 24.84
C GLU A 567 -24.49 -30.63 25.00
N GLY A 568 -24.05 -29.46 25.47
CA GLY A 568 -22.67 -29.15 25.79
C GLY A 568 -22.54 -27.77 26.44
N GLU A 569 -22.23 -27.77 27.73
CA GLU A 569 -21.91 -26.67 28.66
C GLU A 569 -21.66 -25.24 28.10
N ASP A 570 -22.46 -24.30 28.63
CA ASP A 570 -22.30 -22.84 28.71
C ASP A 570 -22.28 -22.00 27.41
N ASP A 571 -23.47 -21.78 26.83
CA ASP A 571 -23.76 -20.65 25.94
C ASP A 571 -23.81 -19.27 26.67
N ASN A 572 -23.43 -19.23 27.95
CA ASN A 572 -23.47 -18.04 28.78
C ASN A 572 -22.12 -17.32 28.79
N LEU A 573 -22.17 -15.99 28.70
CA LEU A 573 -20.97 -15.16 28.83
C LEU A 573 -20.35 -15.33 30.24
N PRO A 574 -19.01 -15.26 30.36
CA PRO A 574 -18.34 -15.54 31.63
C PRO A 574 -18.76 -14.57 32.74
N LEU A 575 -18.99 -15.10 33.94
CA LEU A 575 -19.35 -14.29 35.10
C LEU A 575 -18.31 -13.21 35.42
N SER A 576 -17.04 -13.42 35.06
CA SER A 576 -15.98 -12.41 35.23
C SER A 576 -16.21 -11.16 34.39
N LEU A 577 -16.76 -11.29 33.18
CA LEU A 577 -17.08 -10.18 32.30
C LEU A 577 -18.28 -9.39 32.85
N PHE A 578 -19.32 -10.10 33.30
CA PHE A 578 -20.46 -9.49 33.97
C PHE A 578 -20.04 -8.72 35.23
N ASN A 579 -19.22 -9.33 36.09
CA ASN A 579 -18.71 -8.69 37.29
C ASN A 579 -17.88 -7.46 36.94
N PHE A 580 -17.00 -7.56 35.95
CA PHE A 580 -16.14 -6.47 35.50
C PHE A 580 -16.93 -5.23 35.05
N LEU A 581 -17.96 -5.42 34.21
CA LEU A 581 -18.84 -4.33 33.76
C LEU A 581 -19.61 -3.66 34.92
N ASN A 582 -19.76 -4.33 36.06
CA ASN A 582 -20.48 -3.81 37.22
C ASN A 582 -19.58 -3.34 38.37
N LEU A 583 -18.25 -3.35 38.17
CA LEU A 583 -17.31 -2.79 39.15
C LEU A 583 -17.46 -1.27 39.23
N PRO A 584 -17.75 -0.70 40.42
CA PRO A 584 -17.98 0.73 40.58
C PRO A 584 -16.72 1.58 40.37
N GLU A 585 -15.52 1.00 40.52
CA GLU A 585 -14.25 1.70 40.37
C GLU A 585 -13.81 1.89 38.91
N PHE A 586 -14.46 1.23 37.95
CA PHE A 586 -14.19 1.41 36.53
C PHE A 586 -15.26 2.29 35.89
N THR A 587 -14.85 3.14 34.96
CA THR A 587 -15.75 3.97 34.15
C THR A 587 -15.71 3.48 32.72
N PHE A 588 -16.85 3.04 32.20
CA PHE A 588 -16.99 2.54 30.84
C PHE A 588 -17.50 3.65 29.93
N VAL A 589 -16.73 3.98 28.91
CA VAL A 589 -16.93 5.16 28.10
C VAL A 589 -17.22 4.74 26.67
N GLY A 590 -18.28 5.28 26.05
CA GLY A 590 -18.66 4.94 24.68
C GLY A 590 -19.43 6.05 23.96
N ILE A 591 -19.56 5.93 22.63
CA ILE A 591 -20.28 6.88 21.77
C ILE A 591 -21.62 6.27 21.36
N GLY A 592 -22.72 6.95 21.63
CA GLY A 592 -24.08 6.46 21.41
C GLY A 592 -24.46 5.29 22.34
N ILE A 593 -23.72 5.13 23.44
CA ILE A 593 -23.67 3.89 24.22
C ILE A 593 -24.92 3.63 25.06
N ASN A 594 -25.71 4.67 25.37
CA ASN A 594 -26.94 4.50 26.16
C ASN A 594 -27.95 3.56 25.48
N LYS A 595 -28.06 3.62 24.14
CA LYS A 595 -28.91 2.67 23.38
C LYS A 595 -28.28 1.28 23.29
N THR A 596 -26.96 1.19 23.31
CA THR A 596 -26.21 -0.07 23.32
C THR A 596 -26.39 -0.81 24.64
N MET A 597 -26.40 -0.11 25.77
CA MET A 597 -26.58 -0.73 27.09
C MET A 597 -27.94 -1.40 27.26
N ILE A 598 -29.03 -0.73 26.85
CA ILE A 598 -30.39 -1.31 26.88
C ILE A 598 -30.44 -2.63 26.07
N ARG A 599 -29.66 -2.71 24.99
CA ARG A 599 -29.60 -3.89 24.13
C ARG A 599 -28.73 -4.99 24.69
N LEU A 600 -27.55 -4.67 25.22
CA LEU A 600 -26.69 -5.65 25.89
C LEU A 600 -27.43 -6.29 27.08
N GLU A 601 -28.24 -5.52 27.81
CA GLU A 601 -29.11 -6.02 28.86
C GLU A 601 -30.23 -6.91 28.30
N SER A 602 -30.93 -6.49 27.24
CA SER A 602 -32.03 -7.27 26.67
C SER A 602 -31.61 -8.52 25.89
N GLU A 603 -30.46 -8.47 25.20
CA GLU A 603 -29.95 -9.53 24.30
C GLU A 603 -29.02 -10.50 25.05
N PHE A 604 -28.31 -10.07 26.09
CA PHE A 604 -27.28 -10.89 26.78
C PHE A 604 -27.31 -10.80 28.31
N GLY A 605 -28.23 -10.03 28.91
CA GLY A 605 -28.26 -9.81 30.36
C GLY A 605 -27.07 -9.01 30.91
N LEU A 606 -26.26 -8.38 30.04
CA LEU A 606 -25.09 -7.62 30.45
C LEU A 606 -25.48 -6.19 30.84
N THR A 607 -25.41 -5.90 32.14
CA THR A 607 -25.52 -4.54 32.68
C THR A 607 -24.14 -3.94 32.89
N CYS A 608 -24.03 -2.61 32.81
CA CYS A 608 -22.82 -1.88 33.15
C CYS A 608 -23.16 -0.74 34.11
N LYS A 609 -22.47 -0.70 35.25
CA LYS A 609 -22.88 0.13 36.41
C LYS A 609 -22.49 1.60 36.27
N ASN A 610 -21.34 1.86 35.64
CA ASN A 610 -20.76 3.20 35.55
C ASN A 610 -20.42 3.51 34.09
N VAL A 611 -21.44 3.93 33.34
CA VAL A 611 -21.33 4.21 31.90
C VAL A 611 -21.38 5.72 31.66
N VAL A 612 -20.45 6.21 30.84
CA VAL A 612 -20.39 7.59 30.39
C VAL A 612 -20.57 7.64 28.88
N GLU A 613 -21.65 8.29 28.44
CA GLU A 613 -21.88 8.58 27.03
C GLU A 613 -21.13 9.85 26.64
N ILE A 614 -20.17 9.73 25.70
CA ILE A 614 -19.42 10.88 25.17
C ILE A 614 -20.30 11.75 24.25
N GLY A 615 -21.23 11.12 23.53
CA GLY A 615 -22.06 11.77 22.51
C GLY A 615 -23.11 10.81 21.92
N PRO A 616 -24.08 11.29 21.12
CA PRO A 616 -25.08 10.43 20.48
C PRO A 616 -24.46 9.58 19.36
N ALA A 617 -25.13 8.51 18.91
CA ALA A 617 -24.63 7.64 17.82
C ALA A 617 -24.38 8.38 16.47
N THR A 618 -24.93 9.60 16.33
CA THR A 618 -24.74 10.53 15.21
C THR A 618 -23.64 11.57 15.45
N TRP A 619 -22.80 11.36 16.47
CA TRP A 619 -21.73 12.28 16.87
C TRP A 619 -20.83 12.65 15.68
N ASN A 620 -20.68 13.95 15.44
CA ASN A 620 -19.83 14.54 14.41
C ASN A 620 -18.92 15.58 15.07
N LEU A 621 -17.62 15.54 14.74
CA LEU A 621 -16.57 16.41 15.29
C LEU A 621 -16.76 17.91 15.01
N THR A 622 -17.73 18.30 14.18
CA THR A 622 -17.96 19.69 13.75
C THR A 622 -18.48 20.62 14.85
N ASN A 623 -19.01 20.07 15.95
CA ASN A 623 -19.68 20.87 17.00
C ASN A 623 -18.86 21.05 18.30
N MET A 624 -17.58 20.63 18.33
CA MET A 624 -16.71 20.80 19.51
C MET A 624 -15.89 22.08 19.45
N THR A 625 -15.48 22.58 20.62
CA THR A 625 -14.49 23.66 20.73
C THR A 625 -13.14 23.20 20.22
N ALA A 626 -12.39 24.10 19.56
CA ALA A 626 -11.13 23.80 18.89
C ALA A 626 -10.08 23.10 19.78
N ASP A 627 -10.04 23.41 21.08
CA ASP A 627 -9.10 22.81 22.05
C ASP A 627 -9.37 21.32 22.30
N VAL A 628 -10.65 20.91 22.35
CA VAL A 628 -11.02 19.50 22.52
C VAL A 628 -10.78 18.73 21.21
N LYS A 629 -11.02 19.38 20.05
CA LYS A 629 -10.73 18.81 18.73
C LYS A 629 -9.23 18.53 18.53
N PHE A 630 -8.38 19.46 18.97
CA PHE A 630 -6.92 19.35 18.90
C PHE A 630 -6.35 18.23 19.78
N ARG A 631 -6.88 18.04 21.00
CA ARG A 631 -6.47 16.97 21.92
C ARG A 631 -6.94 15.58 21.48
N ILE A 632 -8.11 15.49 20.84
CA ILE A 632 -8.66 14.23 20.33
C ILE A 632 -7.90 13.74 19.09
N SER A 633 -7.49 14.65 18.18
CA SER A 633 -6.70 14.29 16.98
C SER A 633 -5.28 13.81 17.29
N THR A 634 -4.80 14.00 18.53
CA THR A 634 -3.48 13.52 18.98
C THR A 634 -3.51 12.06 19.46
N ILE A 635 -4.68 11.46 19.68
CA ILE A 635 -4.80 10.12 20.30
C ILE A 635 -5.17 9.03 19.28
N VAL A 636 -6.01 9.29 18.27
CA VAL A 636 -6.41 8.31 17.22
C VAL A 636 -6.75 9.02 15.90
N SER A 637 -6.53 8.37 14.76
CA SER A 637 -7.01 8.84 13.44
C SER A 637 -8.53 9.05 13.41
N THR A 638 -8.96 10.16 12.83
CA THR A 638 -10.35 10.65 12.82
C THR A 638 -11.20 10.13 11.66
N GLU A 639 -10.62 9.36 10.74
CA GLU A 639 -11.38 8.61 9.75
C GLU A 639 -12.24 7.54 10.43
N ARG A 640 -13.57 7.68 10.36
CA ARG A 640 -14.42 6.49 10.33
C ARG A 640 -13.98 5.70 9.11
N PRO A 641 -13.54 4.43 9.22
CA PRO A 641 -13.31 3.63 8.04
C PRO A 641 -14.64 3.49 7.31
N THR A 642 -14.79 4.21 6.22
CA THR A 642 -16.04 4.36 5.47
C THR A 642 -16.46 3.07 4.75
N ASN A 643 -15.74 1.96 4.98
CA ASN A 643 -15.95 0.69 4.28
C ASN A 643 -16.45 -0.47 5.17
N ALA A 644 -16.64 -0.28 6.48
CA ALA A 644 -17.08 -1.37 7.36
C ALA A 644 -18.59 -1.40 7.66
N ILE A 645 -19.36 -0.49 7.06
CA ILE A 645 -20.84 -0.49 7.16
C ILE A 645 -21.44 -1.59 6.26
N LEU A 646 -20.63 -2.26 5.43
CA LEU A 646 -21.08 -3.29 4.46
C LEU A 646 -20.43 -4.67 4.66
N ASP A 647 -19.57 -4.85 5.67
CA ASP A 647 -18.92 -6.13 5.91
C ASP A 647 -19.76 -7.05 6.81
N ASP A 648 -19.77 -8.34 6.47
CA ASP A 648 -20.43 -9.40 7.23
C ASP A 648 -19.65 -9.68 8.53
N TRP A 649 -20.11 -9.06 9.64
CA TRP A 649 -19.57 -9.24 10.99
C TRP A 649 -19.96 -10.58 11.64
N GLU A 650 -20.76 -11.42 10.97
CA GLU A 650 -21.18 -12.74 11.46
C GLU A 650 -20.15 -13.85 11.17
N LYS A 651 -19.02 -13.52 10.52
CA LYS A 651 -17.99 -14.52 10.21
C LYS A 651 -17.31 -15.03 11.48
N PHE A 652 -17.18 -16.35 11.58
CA PHE A 652 -16.43 -17.04 12.63
C PHE A 652 -14.97 -16.54 12.78
N VAL A 653 -14.36 -16.09 11.67
CA VAL A 653 -13.03 -15.49 11.65
C VAL A 653 -13.10 -14.06 11.09
N LEU A 654 -12.88 -13.06 11.96
CA LEU A 654 -12.78 -11.65 11.57
C LEU A 654 -11.50 -11.40 10.75
N ASN A 655 -11.59 -10.53 9.74
CA ASN A 655 -10.43 -10.13 8.95
C ASN A 655 -9.59 -9.05 9.67
N LYS A 656 -8.34 -8.87 9.26
CA LYS A 656 -7.41 -7.92 9.89
C LYS A 656 -7.93 -6.47 9.91
N ASN A 657 -8.71 -6.05 8.91
CA ASN A 657 -9.29 -4.71 8.85
C ASN A 657 -10.46 -4.54 9.81
N GLN A 658 -11.34 -5.54 9.92
CA GLN A 658 -12.42 -5.60 10.92
C GLN A 658 -11.87 -5.55 12.35
N ILE A 659 -10.80 -6.32 12.62
CA ILE A 659 -10.14 -6.33 13.93
C ILE A 659 -9.53 -4.96 14.24
N LYS A 660 -8.81 -4.36 13.28
CA LYS A 660 -8.23 -3.02 13.44
C LYS A 660 -9.30 -1.98 13.73
N LEU A 661 -10.39 -1.98 12.98
CA LEU A 661 -11.48 -1.03 13.19
C LEU A 661 -12.14 -1.19 14.56
N ALA A 662 -12.53 -2.41 14.92
CA ALA A 662 -13.15 -2.70 16.21
C ALA A 662 -12.25 -2.31 17.39
N ALA A 663 -10.93 -2.54 17.26
CA ALA A 663 -9.95 -2.10 18.25
C ALA A 663 -9.83 -0.57 18.30
N SER A 664 -9.76 0.08 17.14
CA SER A 664 -9.65 1.53 17.02
C SER A 664 -10.86 2.24 17.62
N ASN A 665 -12.09 1.74 17.43
CA ASN A 665 -13.28 2.36 18.00
C ASN A 665 -13.27 2.32 19.54
N ALA A 666 -12.96 1.16 20.12
CA ALA A 666 -12.89 1.01 21.57
C ALA A 666 -11.74 1.85 22.16
N TYR A 667 -10.57 1.86 21.51
CA TYR A 667 -9.44 2.70 21.92
C TYR A 667 -9.75 4.20 21.80
N PHE A 668 -10.49 4.61 20.77
CA PHE A 668 -10.95 5.98 20.60
C PHE A 668 -11.86 6.43 21.75
N ALA A 669 -12.80 5.58 22.17
CA ALA A 669 -13.66 5.87 23.32
C ALA A 669 -12.86 5.96 24.63
N PHE A 670 -11.86 5.10 24.83
CA PHE A 670 -10.92 5.18 25.95
C PHE A 670 -10.12 6.50 25.94
N GLY A 671 -9.55 6.86 24.79
CA GLY A 671 -8.74 8.06 24.60
C GLY A 671 -9.53 9.33 24.86
N ILE A 672 -10.73 9.44 24.30
CA ILE A 672 -11.62 10.58 24.55
C ILE A 672 -12.07 10.62 26.01
N GLY A 673 -12.42 9.47 26.60
CA GLY A 673 -12.78 9.38 28.01
C GLY A 673 -11.71 9.98 28.92
N ASN A 674 -10.43 9.67 28.64
CA ASN A 674 -9.30 10.24 29.37
C ASN A 674 -9.18 11.76 29.24
N ILE A 675 -9.48 12.33 28.07
CA ILE A 675 -9.45 13.78 27.83
C ILE A 675 -10.62 14.47 28.52
N LEU A 676 -11.84 14.00 28.30
CA LEU A 676 -13.05 14.69 28.75
C LEU A 676 -13.21 14.64 30.27
N LEU A 677 -12.84 13.53 30.91
CA LEU A 677 -12.89 13.41 32.36
C LEU A 677 -11.83 14.28 33.06
N ASP A 678 -10.73 14.63 32.38
CA ASP A 678 -9.74 15.61 32.88
C ASP A 678 -10.21 17.06 32.79
N VAL A 679 -10.97 17.39 31.72
CA VAL A 679 -11.44 18.76 31.46
C VAL A 679 -12.68 19.10 32.27
N PHE A 680 -13.60 18.15 32.47
CA PHE A 680 -14.91 18.41 33.04
C PHE A 680 -15.12 17.90 34.47
N GLY A 681 -14.19 17.12 35.03
CA GLY A 681 -14.17 16.72 36.44
C GLY A 681 -15.52 16.21 36.97
N PHE A 682 -15.84 14.94 36.69
CA PHE A 682 -16.92 14.23 37.37
C PHE A 682 -16.38 13.34 38.47
#